data_AF-A0A4W2E7N1-F1
#
_entry.id   AF-A0A4W2E7N1-F1
#
_cell.length_a   1.000
_cell.length_b   1.000
_cell.length_c   1.000
_cell.angle_alpha   90.00
_cell.angle_beta   90.00
_cell.angle_gamma   90.00
#
_symmetry.space_group_name_H-M   'P 1'
#
loop_
_entity.id
_entity.type
_entity.pdbx_description
1 polymer ?
#
loop_
_entity_poly.entity_id
_entity_poly.type
_entity_poly.pdbx_seq_one_letter_code
_entity_poly.pdbx_strand_id
1 'polypeptide(L)'
;MADPRPRVEYLAGFCCPLGGVAAGKPRVLCHGAEIFLSTGGEMVYVYDREGRLLIAVYKFPGQVWHLELLALRKVLYVLCARSGIYCLSLDQTTRSVSRDEEDGGDDQDREDGQVGEPPVPVIPVDPDSCVLPDASLHAFTVLDDTLVTLALGPTQWKMQLFERPSPGEDPRPGGQIGEVELSTCTPPAGSQGESAAPRFLPVLCCASPPGSRTPLGHSRSSEGVMLEGALFGLLFGADAALLESPVVLCGLPDGQLCCVIIKTLVTSMSAPGDPKALVKILHHLEEPVVFIGALRTEPLAEDMEDVHCDCLVALGHHGRTLAIKASWDEAGHLVPELREYSIPGPVLCAACDRSSHVYHSTSAGLRVVDLAQEGSPLDPTERDGAPGSLPPLLYPDNLGVGSLVTLCVSSSAPEGGAELLALSAKGRLMICHLDPHNEAPQSSRVTSAKAGKKIKQLLSGIGTVSERVSSLKKAVDQRDKALTCLNEVMNVSCALLSSREGPRPISCTISTTWSHLQLQDVLVATCLLENSSGFSLDRGWALCIQVLRSSRALDLDSAGSAITYTIPVDQLGPGGRREVTLPLGPGEDGALDLPVTVSCALFYSLREVVGRALTPQDPFKDPPSAECTPIVLPEQDGVCLPLSEHTVDMLQGLRFPSLGVPHTQALGPARDPIHTFLGTCRVPGSQPAGPESLRAKYLPPSVATIKVSAELLRAALGDSHAGVSLGCATLQWLLAENAAADIIKAQALSSVQGVAPDGTDVHLIIREATVTDLCPAGPIQAMEIQVESSSLANMCRAHHAIVGRLQTLLREVQTLRDRLCTEDEASSCATAQRLLQVYRRLRSPSLLLL
;
A
#
# COMPACT_ATOMS: atom_id res chain seq x y z
N MET A 1 -33.18 29.83 21.97
CA MET A 1 -31.99 30.51 21.42
C MET A 1 -31.25 29.47 20.59
N ALA A 2 -31.32 29.59 19.27
CA ALA A 2 -30.75 28.61 18.35
C ALA A 2 -29.23 28.70 18.34
N ASP A 3 -28.59 27.54 18.44
CA ASP A 3 -27.16 27.32 18.37
C ASP A 3 -26.64 27.69 16.96
N PRO A 4 -25.55 28.47 16.79
CA PRO A 4 -25.02 28.79 15.46
C PRO A 4 -24.30 27.56 14.91
N ARG A 5 -25.06 26.67 14.28
CA ARG A 5 -24.51 25.46 13.62
C ARG A 5 -23.62 25.86 12.44
N PRO A 6 -22.50 25.16 12.19
CA PRO A 6 -21.71 25.36 10.99
C PRO A 6 -22.51 24.93 9.75
N ARG A 7 -22.62 25.84 8.77
CA ARG A 7 -23.37 25.71 7.50
C ARG A 7 -22.70 24.80 6.45
N VAL A 8 -21.92 23.81 6.89
CA VAL A 8 -21.12 22.95 6.00
C VAL A 8 -21.59 21.50 6.11
N GLU A 9 -22.05 20.95 5.00
CA GLU A 9 -22.47 19.56 4.85
C GLU A 9 -21.39 18.75 4.12
N TYR A 10 -20.96 17.63 4.71
CA TYR A 10 -19.97 16.75 4.09
C TYR A 10 -20.67 15.62 3.31
N LEU A 11 -20.32 15.46 2.03
CA LEU A 11 -20.90 14.46 1.15
C LEU A 11 -20.09 13.15 1.15
N ALA A 12 -18.75 13.26 1.07
CA ALA A 12 -17.86 12.09 1.09
C ALA A 12 -16.42 12.47 1.44
N GLY A 13 -15.67 11.51 1.99
CA GLY A 13 -14.22 11.64 2.22
C GLY A 13 -13.43 10.89 1.16
N PHE A 14 -12.68 11.61 0.33
CA PHE A 14 -11.73 11.06 -0.63
C PHE A 14 -10.33 11.07 -0.02
N CYS A 15 -9.56 10.01 -0.29
CA CYS A 15 -8.12 10.03 -0.03
C CYS A 15 -7.45 10.88 -1.11
N CYS A 16 -7.23 12.18 -0.84
CA CYS A 16 -6.23 12.92 -1.61
C CYS A 16 -4.89 12.17 -1.53
N PRO A 17 -4.13 12.01 -2.63
CA PRO A 17 -2.81 11.41 -2.54
C PRO A 17 -1.99 12.21 -1.51
N LEU A 18 -1.40 11.48 -0.57
CA LEU A 18 -0.48 11.98 0.45
C LEU A 18 0.76 12.55 -0.26
N GLY A 19 0.68 13.78 -0.78
CA GLY A 19 1.74 14.35 -1.60
C GLY A 19 1.58 15.81 -2.04
N GLY A 20 0.56 16.53 -1.58
CA GLY A 20 0.27 17.88 -2.09
C GLY A 20 -0.46 17.85 -3.43
N VAL A 21 -0.88 19.02 -3.91
CA VAL A 21 -1.59 19.20 -5.19
C VAL A 21 -0.72 18.58 -6.30
N ALA A 22 -1.17 17.45 -6.86
CA ALA A 22 -0.55 16.90 -8.07
C ALA A 22 -0.60 17.95 -9.19
N ALA A 23 0.22 17.84 -10.21
CA ALA A 23 0.27 18.84 -11.30
C ALA A 23 -1.09 19.10 -12.00
N GLY A 24 -2.09 18.22 -11.84
CA GLY A 24 -3.47 18.46 -12.27
C GLY A 24 -4.25 19.36 -11.30
N LYS A 25 -4.94 20.39 -11.83
CA LYS A 25 -5.79 21.31 -11.06
C LYS A 25 -7.12 20.60 -10.70
N PRO A 26 -7.41 20.32 -9.41
CA PRO A 26 -8.67 19.72 -9.04
C PRO A 26 -9.85 20.62 -9.46
N ARG A 27 -10.91 20.02 -9.98
CA ARG A 27 -12.10 20.75 -10.42
C ARG A 27 -13.34 20.04 -9.93
N VAL A 28 -14.32 20.82 -9.49
CA VAL A 28 -15.65 20.35 -9.14
C VAL A 28 -16.68 21.08 -9.99
N LEU A 29 -17.59 20.34 -10.60
CA LEU A 29 -18.70 20.87 -11.39
C LEU A 29 -20.01 20.30 -10.86
N CYS A 30 -21.08 21.08 -10.94
CA CYS A 30 -22.43 20.66 -10.55
C CYS A 30 -23.38 20.84 -11.72
N HIS A 31 -24.19 19.82 -12.00
CA HIS A 31 -25.26 19.90 -13.00
C HIS A 31 -26.50 19.13 -12.53
N GLY A 32 -27.56 19.87 -12.20
CA GLY A 32 -28.75 19.26 -11.59
C GLY A 32 -28.40 18.56 -10.28
N ALA A 33 -28.74 17.27 -10.18
CA ALA A 33 -28.39 16.42 -9.06
C ALA A 33 -26.98 15.80 -9.17
N GLU A 34 -26.30 15.89 -10.32
CA GLU A 34 -24.99 15.23 -10.52
C GLU A 34 -23.82 16.17 -10.20
N ILE A 35 -22.83 15.64 -9.50
CA ILE A 35 -21.58 16.31 -9.16
C ILE A 35 -20.43 15.58 -9.85
N PHE A 36 -19.64 16.31 -10.65
CA PHE A 36 -18.45 15.80 -11.31
C PHE A 36 -17.21 16.34 -10.58
N LEU A 37 -16.33 15.43 -10.14
CA LEU A 37 -15.15 15.77 -9.37
C LEU A 37 -13.89 15.17 -10.01
N SER A 38 -12.90 16.03 -10.29
CA SER A 38 -11.53 15.61 -10.60
C SER A 38 -10.60 16.02 -9.46
N THR A 39 -9.77 15.09 -8.99
CA THR A 39 -8.76 15.34 -7.95
C THR A 39 -7.38 15.70 -8.53
N GLY A 40 -7.28 15.87 -9.85
CA GLY A 40 -6.01 16.09 -10.57
C GLY A 40 -5.21 14.80 -10.84
N GLY A 41 -5.76 13.63 -10.48
CA GLY A 41 -5.27 12.31 -10.88
C GLY A 41 -5.88 11.84 -12.21
N GLU A 42 -5.88 10.53 -12.44
CA GLU A 42 -6.46 9.89 -13.65
C GLU A 42 -7.97 9.68 -13.57
N MET A 43 -8.59 9.98 -12.43
CA MET A 43 -9.98 9.61 -12.13
C MET A 43 -10.90 10.82 -12.11
N VAL A 44 -12.08 10.67 -12.72
CA VAL A 44 -13.21 11.60 -12.57
C VAL A 44 -14.37 10.86 -11.89
N TYR A 45 -14.84 11.41 -10.78
CA TYR A 45 -15.89 10.85 -9.94
C TYR A 45 -17.23 11.53 -10.27
N VAL A 46 -18.29 10.75 -10.43
CA VAL A 46 -19.66 11.25 -10.62
C VAL A 46 -20.49 10.85 -9.41
N TYR A 47 -21.05 11.85 -8.72
CA TYR A 47 -21.77 11.68 -7.47
C TYR A 47 -23.20 12.19 -7.59
N ASP A 48 -24.15 11.44 -7.03
CA ASP A 48 -25.53 11.88 -6.89
C ASP A 48 -25.66 12.74 -5.63
N ARG A 49 -25.98 14.01 -5.81
CA ARG A 49 -26.24 14.97 -4.73
C ARG A 49 -27.48 14.60 -3.93
N GLU A 50 -28.54 14.09 -4.58
CA GLU A 50 -29.80 13.77 -3.91
C GLU A 50 -29.70 12.44 -3.17
N GLY A 51 -29.21 11.40 -3.85
CA GLY A 51 -28.99 10.07 -3.27
C GLY A 51 -27.78 9.97 -2.34
N ARG A 52 -26.90 10.98 -2.31
CA ARG A 52 -25.65 11.02 -1.53
C ARG A 52 -24.72 9.83 -1.79
N LEU A 53 -24.69 9.34 -3.02
CA LEU A 53 -23.97 8.13 -3.41
C LEU A 53 -23.07 8.40 -4.62
N LEU A 54 -21.95 7.68 -4.69
CA LEU A 54 -21.07 7.71 -5.85
C LEU A 54 -21.68 6.84 -6.95
N ILE A 55 -22.00 7.44 -8.10
CA ILE A 55 -22.66 6.78 -9.24
C ILE A 55 -21.65 6.03 -10.10
N ALA A 56 -20.54 6.70 -10.46
CA ALA A 56 -19.56 6.15 -11.39
C ALA A 56 -18.16 6.78 -11.18
N VAL A 57 -17.13 6.03 -11.59
CA VAL A 57 -15.74 6.52 -11.65
C VAL A 57 -15.18 6.29 -13.05
N TYR A 58 -14.84 7.36 -13.77
CA TYR A 58 -14.19 7.27 -15.07
C TYR A 58 -12.67 7.32 -14.93
N LYS A 59 -11.98 6.33 -15.48
CA LYS A 59 -10.52 6.26 -15.50
C LYS A 59 -9.98 6.70 -16.87
N PHE A 60 -9.20 7.77 -16.87
CA PHE A 60 -8.53 8.32 -18.05
C PHE A 60 -7.09 7.81 -18.18
N PRO A 61 -6.48 7.86 -19.38
CA PRO A 61 -5.12 7.37 -19.62
C PRO A 61 -4.01 8.24 -19.01
N GLY A 62 -4.34 9.43 -18.49
CA GLY A 62 -3.39 10.34 -17.87
C GLY A 62 -4.04 11.31 -16.89
N GLN A 63 -3.21 12.14 -16.22
CA GLN A 63 -3.68 13.11 -15.23
C GLN A 63 -4.66 14.11 -15.86
N VAL A 64 -5.80 14.32 -15.21
CA VAL A 64 -6.81 15.27 -15.66
C VAL A 64 -6.40 16.70 -15.28
N TRP A 65 -6.19 17.54 -16.29
CA TRP A 65 -5.78 18.95 -16.16
C TRP A 65 -6.97 19.91 -16.19
N HIS A 66 -7.98 19.61 -17.01
CA HIS A 66 -9.19 20.43 -17.16
C HIS A 66 -10.41 19.55 -17.44
N LEU A 67 -11.58 20.01 -17.02
CA LEU A 67 -12.85 19.28 -17.15
C LEU A 67 -13.95 20.27 -17.45
N GLU A 68 -14.73 20.12 -18.52
CA GLU A 68 -15.85 21.02 -18.84
C GLU A 68 -17.08 20.23 -19.27
N LEU A 69 -18.26 20.65 -18.80
CA LEU A 69 -19.51 19.93 -19.04
C LEU A 69 -20.42 20.70 -20.01
N LEU A 70 -20.89 20.03 -21.04
CA LEU A 70 -21.94 20.52 -21.92
C LEU A 70 -23.32 19.98 -21.48
N ALA A 71 -23.98 20.65 -20.53
CA ALA A 71 -25.26 20.28 -19.93
C ALA A 71 -26.35 19.95 -20.95
N LEU A 72 -26.55 20.80 -21.97
CA LEU A 72 -27.65 20.64 -22.92
C LEU A 72 -27.59 19.31 -23.69
N ARG A 73 -26.39 18.73 -23.81
CA ARG A 73 -26.17 17.45 -24.50
C ARG A 73 -25.63 16.35 -23.58
N LYS A 74 -25.48 16.63 -22.28
CA LYS A 74 -24.85 15.75 -21.30
C LYS A 74 -23.51 15.15 -21.79
N VAL A 75 -22.66 16.02 -22.33
CA VAL A 75 -21.32 15.63 -22.82
C VAL A 75 -20.26 16.19 -21.89
N LEU A 76 -19.32 15.36 -21.46
CA LEU A 76 -18.19 15.73 -20.61
C LEU A 76 -16.89 15.76 -21.43
N TYR A 77 -16.26 16.93 -21.49
CA TYR A 77 -14.93 17.10 -22.09
C TYR A 77 -13.85 17.09 -21.01
N VAL A 78 -12.77 16.34 -21.26
CA VAL A 78 -11.69 16.13 -20.28
C VAL A 78 -10.34 16.28 -20.97
N LEU A 79 -9.50 17.19 -20.48
CA LEU A 79 -8.12 17.35 -20.94
C LEU A 79 -7.20 16.51 -20.07
N CYS A 80 -6.51 15.56 -20.70
CA CYS A 80 -5.54 14.70 -20.06
C CYS A 80 -4.11 15.09 -20.42
N ALA A 81 -3.25 15.16 -19.41
CA ALA A 81 -1.84 15.47 -19.54
C ALA A 81 -1.17 14.63 -20.62
N ARG A 82 -0.48 15.28 -21.56
CA ARG A 82 0.30 14.65 -22.65
C ARG A 82 -0.51 13.71 -23.56
N SER A 83 -1.84 13.76 -23.50
CA SER A 83 -2.72 12.87 -24.26
C SER A 83 -3.60 13.66 -25.22
N GLY A 84 -4.36 14.63 -24.71
CA GLY A 84 -5.35 15.37 -25.50
C GLY A 84 -6.69 15.53 -24.81
N ILE A 85 -7.71 15.91 -25.59
CA ILE A 85 -9.08 16.15 -25.11
C ILE A 85 -9.95 14.92 -25.42
N TYR A 86 -10.57 14.38 -24.38
CA TYR A 86 -11.53 13.29 -24.43
C TYR A 86 -12.96 13.82 -24.32
N CYS A 87 -13.90 13.14 -24.97
CA CYS A 87 -15.32 13.49 -24.96
C CYS A 87 -16.14 12.27 -24.58
N LEU A 88 -16.98 12.39 -23.55
CA LEU A 88 -17.83 11.32 -23.05
C LEU A 88 -19.29 11.74 -23.12
N SER A 89 -20.15 10.89 -23.69
CA SER A 89 -21.60 11.04 -23.60
C SER A 89 -22.10 10.36 -22.32
N LEU A 90 -22.73 11.13 -21.44
CA LEU A 90 -23.24 10.63 -20.16
C LEU A 90 -24.61 9.93 -20.27
N ASP A 91 -25.25 9.96 -21.45
CA ASP A 91 -26.56 9.31 -21.67
C ASP A 91 -26.46 7.79 -21.89
N GLN A 92 -25.29 7.27 -22.27
CA GLN A 92 -25.11 5.85 -22.60
C GLN A 92 -25.03 4.94 -21.37
N THR A 93 -24.63 5.47 -20.22
CA THR A 93 -24.36 4.71 -18.98
C THR A 93 -25.61 4.29 -18.22
N THR A 94 -26.78 4.88 -18.49
CA THR A 94 -28.06 4.41 -17.90
C THR A 94 -28.62 3.17 -18.58
N ARG A 95 -28.17 2.82 -19.80
CA ARG A 95 -28.70 1.68 -20.57
C ARG A 95 -27.84 0.41 -20.49
N SER A 96 -26.52 0.52 -20.32
CA SER A 96 -25.60 -0.63 -20.36
C SER A 96 -25.53 -1.45 -19.07
N VAL A 97 -26.08 -0.95 -17.95
CA VAL A 97 -26.07 -1.66 -16.66
C VAL A 97 -27.27 -2.62 -16.49
N SER A 98 -28.18 -2.69 -17.47
CA SER A 98 -29.44 -3.46 -17.34
C SER A 98 -29.55 -4.71 -18.20
N ARG A 99 -28.48 -5.15 -18.88
CA ARG A 99 -28.61 -6.24 -19.85
C ARG A 99 -27.27 -6.92 -20.08
N ASP A 100 -26.96 -7.92 -19.25
CA ASP A 100 -26.12 -9.09 -19.58
C ASP A 100 -26.11 -10.08 -18.38
N GLU A 101 -27.27 -10.39 -17.79
CA GLU A 101 -27.43 -11.55 -16.90
C GLU A 101 -28.85 -12.16 -17.06
N GLU A 102 -29.14 -12.70 -18.25
CA GLU A 102 -30.19 -13.70 -18.43
C GLU A 102 -29.72 -14.70 -19.50
N ASP A 103 -28.97 -15.74 -19.10
CA ASP A 103 -29.23 -17.11 -19.59
C ASP A 103 -28.55 -18.18 -18.71
N GLY A 104 -29.39 -18.93 -17.98
CA GLY A 104 -29.26 -20.39 -17.76
C GLY A 104 -28.26 -20.95 -16.75
N GLY A 105 -28.75 -21.31 -15.56
CA GLY A 105 -28.15 -22.38 -14.74
C GLY A 105 -28.54 -22.36 -13.27
N ASP A 106 -29.56 -23.15 -12.91
CA ASP A 106 -29.96 -23.46 -11.53
C ASP A 106 -28.77 -23.95 -10.67
N ASP A 107 -28.64 -23.45 -9.44
CA ASP A 107 -28.71 -24.31 -8.26
C ASP A 107 -28.83 -23.49 -6.97
N GLN A 108 -29.72 -23.96 -6.11
CA GLN A 108 -30.03 -23.43 -4.80
C GLN A 108 -28.85 -23.64 -3.85
N ASP A 109 -28.45 -22.60 -3.12
CA ASP A 109 -28.14 -22.65 -1.69
C ASP A 109 -28.08 -21.22 -1.15
N ARG A 110 -29.09 -20.84 -0.35
CA ARG A 110 -29.13 -19.57 0.39
C ARG A 110 -28.76 -19.84 1.83
N GLU A 111 -27.57 -19.41 2.24
CA GLU A 111 -27.25 -19.11 3.63
C GLU A 111 -26.76 -17.65 3.74
N ASP A 112 -27.16 -17.05 4.85
CA ASP A 112 -27.13 -15.62 5.15
C ASP A 112 -25.75 -14.96 4.97
N GLY A 113 -25.71 -14.00 4.04
CA GLY A 113 -24.56 -13.11 3.81
C GLY A 113 -25.00 -11.65 3.92
N GLN A 114 -24.35 -10.94 4.83
CA GLN A 114 -24.49 -9.51 5.09
C GLN A 114 -24.50 -8.69 3.78
N VAL A 115 -25.57 -7.93 3.53
CA VAL A 115 -25.71 -7.05 2.35
C VAL A 115 -24.65 -5.95 2.43
N GLY A 116 -23.49 -6.21 1.83
CA GLY A 116 -22.55 -5.18 1.43
C GLY A 116 -23.09 -4.50 0.17
N GLU A 117 -23.11 -3.17 0.14
CA GLU A 117 -23.39 -2.42 -1.10
C GLU A 117 -22.44 -2.91 -2.23
N PRO A 118 -22.95 -3.10 -3.46
CA PRO A 118 -22.11 -3.51 -4.57
C PRO A 118 -21.01 -2.46 -4.82
N PRO A 119 -19.78 -2.88 -5.19
CA PRO A 119 -18.70 -1.94 -5.47
C PRO A 119 -19.06 -1.04 -6.65
N VAL A 120 -18.84 0.26 -6.48
CA VAL A 120 -19.09 1.28 -7.53
C VAL A 120 -18.28 0.93 -8.79
N PRO A 121 -18.89 0.95 -9.99
CA PRO A 121 -18.20 0.58 -11.22
C PRO A 121 -17.13 1.61 -11.60
N VAL A 122 -15.91 1.12 -11.83
CA VAL A 122 -14.81 1.89 -12.43
C VAL A 122 -14.82 1.65 -13.94
N ILE A 123 -15.13 2.67 -14.71
CA ILE A 123 -15.29 2.61 -16.16
C ILE A 123 -14.01 3.17 -16.82
N PRO A 124 -13.18 2.33 -17.48
CA PRO A 124 -12.06 2.81 -18.25
C PRO A 124 -12.56 3.58 -19.49
N VAL A 125 -12.00 4.75 -19.73
CA VAL A 125 -12.30 5.55 -20.91
C VAL A 125 -11.52 5.00 -22.10
N ASP A 126 -12.24 4.69 -23.17
CA ASP A 126 -11.67 4.16 -24.41
C ASP A 126 -10.77 5.23 -25.08
N PRO A 127 -9.56 4.88 -25.56
CA PRO A 127 -8.72 5.77 -26.36
C PRO A 127 -9.44 6.40 -27.58
N ASP A 128 -10.42 5.71 -28.16
CA ASP A 128 -11.23 6.19 -29.30
C ASP A 128 -12.17 7.33 -28.90
N SER A 129 -12.37 7.57 -27.60
CA SER A 129 -13.07 8.75 -27.07
C SER A 129 -12.22 10.02 -27.10
N CYS A 130 -10.95 9.92 -27.53
CA CYS A 130 -10.07 11.07 -27.71
C CYS A 130 -10.47 11.85 -28.99
N VAL A 131 -10.99 13.06 -28.78
CA VAL A 131 -11.39 13.98 -29.84
C VAL A 131 -10.14 14.62 -30.43
N LEU A 132 -9.31 15.26 -29.60
CA LEU A 132 -8.15 16.00 -30.06
C LEU A 132 -6.86 15.47 -29.41
N PRO A 133 -6.13 14.55 -30.07
CA PRO A 133 -4.87 14.03 -29.58
C PRO A 133 -3.73 15.04 -29.79
N ASP A 134 -3.42 15.82 -28.76
CA ASP A 134 -2.30 16.75 -28.77
C ASP A 134 -1.70 16.88 -27.36
N ALA A 135 -0.43 16.52 -27.24
CA ALA A 135 0.32 16.53 -25.98
C ALA A 135 0.73 17.95 -25.53
N SER A 136 0.62 18.95 -26.42
CA SER A 136 0.97 20.35 -26.14
C SER A 136 -0.18 21.17 -25.56
N LEU A 137 -1.38 20.60 -25.45
CA LEU A 137 -2.57 21.25 -24.91
C LEU A 137 -2.50 21.44 -23.39
N HIS A 138 -2.83 22.64 -22.91
CA HIS A 138 -2.79 22.98 -21.49
C HIS A 138 -4.12 23.53 -20.94
N ALA A 139 -4.98 24.09 -21.81
CA ALA A 139 -6.31 24.53 -21.45
C ALA A 139 -7.24 24.43 -22.66
N PHE A 140 -8.55 24.32 -22.42
CA PHE A 140 -9.57 24.42 -23.46
C PHE A 140 -10.84 25.05 -22.88
N THR A 141 -11.70 25.55 -23.76
CA THR A 141 -13.08 25.92 -23.43
C THR A 141 -14.01 25.60 -24.60
N VAL A 142 -15.26 25.23 -24.30
CA VAL A 142 -16.28 24.91 -25.30
C VAL A 142 -17.25 26.08 -25.42
N LEU A 143 -17.32 26.66 -26.61
CA LEU A 143 -18.15 27.81 -26.92
C LEU A 143 -19.10 27.48 -28.07
N ASP A 144 -20.37 27.21 -27.74
CA ASP A 144 -21.44 26.87 -28.67
C ASP A 144 -21.07 25.68 -29.60
N ASP A 145 -20.67 25.95 -30.85
CA ASP A 145 -20.25 24.94 -31.84
C ASP A 145 -18.73 24.90 -32.07
N THR A 146 -17.95 25.62 -31.26
CA THR A 146 -16.50 25.74 -31.40
C THR A 146 -15.78 25.22 -30.16
N LEU A 147 -14.78 24.38 -30.37
CA LEU A 147 -13.82 23.97 -29.34
C LEU A 147 -12.60 24.88 -29.42
N VAL A 148 -12.35 25.66 -28.37
CA VAL A 148 -11.20 26.56 -28.27
C VAL A 148 -10.14 25.89 -27.42
N THR A 149 -8.92 25.78 -27.93
CA THR A 149 -7.81 25.16 -27.20
C THR A 149 -6.63 26.10 -27.09
N LEU A 150 -5.82 25.90 -26.05
CA LEU A 150 -4.59 26.63 -25.83
C LEU A 150 -3.42 25.64 -25.69
N ALA A 151 -2.49 25.73 -26.63
CA ALA A 151 -1.32 24.88 -26.77
C ALA A 151 -0.04 25.65 -26.43
N LEU A 152 0.91 24.98 -25.78
CA LEU A 152 2.24 25.53 -25.53
C LEU A 152 3.15 25.22 -26.72
N GLY A 153 3.46 26.24 -27.51
CA GLY A 153 4.47 26.17 -28.56
C GLY A 153 5.91 26.30 -28.00
N PRO A 154 6.93 26.19 -28.87
CA PRO A 154 8.34 26.26 -28.45
C PRO A 154 8.74 27.64 -27.89
N THR A 155 8.07 28.70 -28.34
CA THR A 155 8.38 30.08 -27.96
C THR A 155 7.16 30.88 -27.55
N GLN A 156 5.93 30.46 -27.91
CA GLN A 156 4.70 31.22 -27.67
C GLN A 156 3.50 30.32 -27.37
N TRP A 157 2.50 30.87 -26.68
CA TRP A 157 1.18 30.24 -26.53
C TRP A 157 0.37 30.39 -27.82
N LYS A 158 -0.22 29.29 -28.28
CA LYS A 158 -1.05 29.20 -29.49
C LYS A 158 -2.48 28.90 -29.11
N MET A 159 -3.42 29.79 -29.46
CA MET A 159 -4.84 29.52 -29.37
C MET A 159 -5.35 28.98 -30.70
N GLN A 160 -6.04 27.85 -30.67
CA GLN A 160 -6.60 27.20 -31.84
C GLN A 160 -8.11 27.02 -31.69
N LEU A 161 -8.82 27.18 -32.79
CA LEU A 161 -10.26 27.00 -32.90
C LEU A 161 -10.55 25.78 -33.75
N PHE A 162 -11.36 24.86 -33.24
CA PHE A 162 -11.81 23.68 -33.94
C PHE A 162 -13.33 23.68 -34.04
N GLU A 163 -13.85 23.27 -35.19
CA GLU A 163 -15.27 22.98 -35.31
C GLU A 163 -15.62 21.75 -34.47
N ARG A 164 -16.68 21.86 -33.68
CA ARG A 164 -17.11 20.76 -32.81
C ARG A 164 -17.82 19.68 -33.64
N PRO A 165 -17.58 18.39 -33.36
CA PRO A 165 -18.32 17.33 -34.02
C PRO A 165 -19.82 17.39 -33.65
N SER A 166 -20.68 17.19 -34.64
CA SER A 166 -22.13 17.18 -34.44
C SER A 166 -22.55 15.89 -33.71
N PRO A 167 -23.67 15.89 -32.95
CA PRO A 167 -24.04 14.74 -32.14
C PRO A 167 -24.46 13.58 -33.07
N GLY A 168 -23.67 12.49 -33.08
CA GLY A 168 -23.89 11.31 -33.92
C GLY A 168 -22.87 11.11 -35.05
N GLU A 169 -21.96 12.06 -35.27
CA GLU A 169 -20.80 11.90 -36.16
C GLU A 169 -19.56 11.40 -35.41
N ASP A 170 -18.52 11.02 -36.15
CA ASP A 170 -17.23 10.59 -35.59
C ASP A 170 -16.75 11.59 -34.53
N PRO A 171 -16.22 11.12 -33.38
CA PRO A 171 -15.79 11.98 -32.28
C PRO A 171 -14.61 12.89 -32.62
N ARG A 172 -14.09 12.85 -33.84
CA ARG A 172 -12.98 13.68 -34.29
C ARG A 172 -13.46 15.13 -34.51
N PRO A 173 -12.74 16.14 -34.02
CA PRO A 173 -13.09 17.53 -34.21
C PRO A 173 -13.04 17.84 -35.71
N GLY A 174 -13.94 18.70 -36.15
CA GLY A 174 -13.93 19.22 -37.52
C GLY A 174 -12.63 19.97 -37.80
N GLY A 175 -12.46 20.43 -39.05
CA GLY A 175 -11.25 21.13 -39.47
C GLY A 175 -10.90 22.30 -38.53
N GLN A 176 -9.61 22.57 -38.36
CA GLN A 176 -9.15 23.77 -37.65
C GLN A 176 -9.65 25.01 -38.38
N ILE A 177 -10.43 25.85 -37.69
CA ILE A 177 -11.10 27.04 -38.27
C ILE A 177 -10.37 28.36 -37.97
N GLY A 178 -9.39 28.36 -37.06
CA GLY A 178 -8.57 29.54 -36.77
C GLY A 178 -7.39 29.26 -35.85
N GLU A 179 -6.35 30.11 -35.92
CA GLU A 179 -5.18 30.10 -35.04
C GLU A 179 -4.69 31.51 -34.76
N VAL A 180 -4.29 31.77 -33.52
CA VAL A 180 -3.61 33.02 -33.14
C VAL A 180 -2.54 32.77 -32.08
N GLU A 181 -1.44 33.54 -32.14
CA GLU A 181 -0.34 33.47 -31.17
C GLU A 181 -0.49 34.61 -30.15
N LEU A 182 -0.49 34.28 -28.84
CA LEU A 182 -0.82 35.24 -27.78
C LEU A 182 0.40 36.01 -27.27
N SER A 183 1.47 35.33 -26.81
CA SER A 183 2.65 35.95 -26.16
C SER A 183 3.90 35.07 -26.18
N THR A 184 5.09 35.66 -26.04
CA THR A 184 6.38 34.95 -25.88
C THR A 184 6.53 34.32 -24.49
N CYS A 185 6.70 33.01 -24.44
CA CYS A 185 7.08 32.27 -23.24
C CYS A 185 8.52 32.61 -22.89
N THR A 186 8.77 33.29 -21.78
CA THR A 186 10.11 33.30 -21.15
C THR A 186 10.23 32.06 -20.29
N PRO A 187 11.00 31.02 -20.69
CA PRO A 187 11.29 29.94 -19.77
C PRO A 187 12.10 30.50 -18.59
N PRO A 188 11.81 30.12 -17.33
CA PRO A 188 12.67 30.48 -16.21
C PRO A 188 14.06 29.91 -16.49
N ALA A 189 15.08 30.76 -16.46
CA ALA A 189 16.45 30.37 -16.72
C ALA A 189 16.92 29.30 -15.71
N GLY A 190 16.99 28.03 -16.14
CA GLY A 190 17.55 26.95 -15.33
C GLY A 190 17.19 25.55 -15.81
N SER A 191 18.22 24.76 -16.12
CA SER A 191 18.24 23.32 -16.39
C SER A 191 17.56 22.81 -17.68
N GLN A 192 18.39 22.46 -18.67
CA GLN A 192 18.11 21.31 -19.53
C GLN A 192 18.02 20.07 -18.64
N GLY A 193 16.81 19.57 -18.44
CA GLY A 193 16.49 18.38 -17.66
C GLY A 193 15.00 18.09 -17.83
N GLU A 194 14.64 16.81 -17.88
CA GLU A 194 13.31 16.23 -18.13
C GLU A 194 12.12 17.18 -17.94
N SER A 195 11.31 17.33 -19.00
CA SER A 195 10.11 18.18 -19.06
C SER A 195 9.17 17.92 -17.86
N ALA A 196 9.32 18.72 -16.81
CA ALA A 196 8.38 18.77 -15.70
C ALA A 196 7.11 19.49 -16.17
N ALA A 197 5.93 18.97 -15.82
CA ALA A 197 4.66 19.62 -16.13
C ALA A 197 4.64 21.05 -15.56
N PRO A 198 4.07 22.04 -16.28
CA PRO A 198 4.04 23.42 -15.80
C PRO A 198 3.29 23.52 -14.48
N ARG A 199 3.84 24.31 -13.54
CA ARG A 199 3.28 24.48 -12.18
C ARG A 199 1.92 25.22 -12.18
N PHE A 200 1.65 26.02 -13.21
CA PHE A 200 0.41 26.76 -13.38
C PHE A 200 -0.12 26.53 -14.80
N LEU A 201 -1.42 26.22 -14.90
CA LEU A 201 -2.12 26.08 -16.16
C LEU A 201 -2.80 27.41 -16.53
N PRO A 202 -2.90 27.75 -17.82
CA PRO A 202 -3.68 28.91 -18.27
C PRO A 202 -5.16 28.82 -17.86
N VAL A 203 -5.78 29.97 -17.66
CA VAL A 203 -7.20 30.10 -17.33
C VAL A 203 -7.94 30.70 -18.53
N LEU A 204 -8.99 30.02 -18.99
CA LEU A 204 -9.86 30.51 -20.07
C LEU A 204 -11.23 30.86 -19.51
N CYS A 205 -11.80 31.97 -19.96
CA CYS A 205 -13.15 32.41 -19.64
C CYS A 205 -13.80 33.01 -20.88
N CYS A 206 -15.02 32.61 -21.21
CA CYS A 206 -15.75 33.14 -22.37
C CYS A 206 -16.61 34.33 -21.94
N ALA A 207 -16.59 35.42 -22.70
CA ALA A 207 -17.45 36.58 -22.51
C ALA A 207 -18.29 36.84 -23.77
N SER A 208 -19.60 37.05 -23.61
CA SER A 208 -20.53 37.39 -24.69
C SER A 208 -21.29 38.69 -24.42
N PRO A 209 -21.63 39.46 -25.47
CA PRO A 209 -22.44 40.67 -25.35
C PRO A 209 -23.91 40.34 -25.02
N PRO A 210 -24.68 41.31 -24.51
CA PRO A 210 -26.09 41.12 -24.25
C PRO A 210 -26.84 41.00 -25.58
N GLY A 211 -27.70 39.99 -25.73
CA GLY A 211 -28.51 39.78 -26.95
C GLY A 211 -28.06 38.63 -27.86
N SER A 212 -26.93 37.97 -27.61
CA SER A 212 -26.43 36.83 -28.41
C SER A 212 -27.26 35.53 -28.27
N ARG A 213 -28.57 35.62 -28.00
CA ARG A 213 -29.47 34.48 -27.79
C ARG A 213 -29.64 33.68 -29.08
N THR A 214 -29.08 32.48 -29.12
CA THR A 214 -29.60 31.42 -30.00
C THR A 214 -30.96 30.93 -29.46
N PRO A 215 -31.94 30.57 -30.32
CA PRO A 215 -33.34 30.37 -29.92
C PRO A 215 -33.63 29.07 -29.14
N LEU A 216 -32.62 28.27 -28.77
CA LEU A 216 -32.82 27.00 -28.08
C LEU A 216 -32.20 26.99 -26.68
N GLY A 217 -33.06 27.06 -25.67
CA GLY A 217 -32.89 26.29 -24.44
C GLY A 217 -32.13 26.97 -23.29
N HIS A 218 -32.85 27.19 -22.21
CA HIS A 218 -32.36 27.67 -20.92
C HIS A 218 -31.45 26.63 -20.25
N SER A 219 -30.12 26.75 -20.42
CA SER A 219 -29.06 26.53 -19.41
C SER A 219 -27.72 26.33 -20.12
N ARG A 220 -26.95 27.41 -20.27
CA ARG A 220 -25.57 27.37 -20.79
C ARG A 220 -24.67 26.74 -19.73
N SER A 221 -23.82 25.80 -20.13
CA SER A 221 -23.07 24.93 -19.22
C SER A 221 -21.56 25.02 -19.32
N SER A 222 -21.07 25.79 -20.29
CA SER A 222 -19.76 26.40 -20.16
C SER A 222 -19.94 27.70 -19.36
N GLU A 223 -19.03 28.01 -18.44
CA GLU A 223 -18.96 29.26 -17.63
C GLU A 223 -18.71 30.48 -18.54
N GLY A 224 -19.57 30.69 -19.54
CA GLY A 224 -19.60 31.89 -20.36
C GLY A 224 -20.31 33.00 -19.60
N VAL A 225 -19.60 34.10 -19.38
CA VAL A 225 -20.10 35.32 -18.78
C VAL A 225 -20.86 36.14 -19.82
N MET A 226 -22.01 36.67 -19.44
CA MET A 226 -22.68 37.72 -20.20
C MET A 226 -22.33 39.08 -19.60
N LEU A 227 -21.57 39.90 -20.33
CA LEU A 227 -21.20 41.23 -19.87
C LEU A 227 -22.23 42.26 -20.34
N GLU A 228 -22.40 43.32 -19.56
CA GLU A 228 -23.19 44.47 -19.98
C GLU A 228 -22.61 45.06 -21.27
N GLY A 229 -23.48 45.47 -22.20
CA GLY A 229 -23.08 45.91 -23.54
C GLY A 229 -22.12 47.10 -23.52
N ALA A 230 -22.27 47.97 -22.52
CA ALA A 230 -21.42 49.13 -22.32
C ALA A 230 -19.98 48.73 -21.94
N LEU A 231 -19.82 47.86 -20.94
CA LEU A 231 -18.51 47.31 -20.56
C LEU A 231 -17.90 46.46 -21.69
N PHE A 232 -18.71 45.63 -22.33
CA PHE A 232 -18.27 44.77 -23.44
C PHE A 232 -17.69 45.60 -24.60
N GLY A 233 -18.41 46.64 -25.03
CA GLY A 233 -17.96 47.54 -26.10
C GLY A 233 -16.68 48.31 -25.74
N LEU A 234 -16.52 48.72 -24.47
CA LEU A 234 -15.31 49.40 -24.00
C LEU A 234 -14.09 48.49 -23.98
N LEU A 235 -14.25 47.24 -23.53
CA LEU A 235 -13.13 46.29 -23.42
C LEU A 235 -12.72 45.70 -24.76
N PHE A 236 -13.67 45.33 -25.61
CA PHE A 236 -13.40 44.56 -26.83
C PHE A 236 -13.58 45.36 -28.12
N GLY A 237 -14.09 46.59 -28.03
CA GLY A 237 -14.34 47.46 -29.16
C GLY A 237 -15.77 47.35 -29.71
N ALA A 238 -16.19 48.42 -30.40
CA ALA A 238 -17.52 48.50 -31.00
C ALA A 238 -17.75 47.41 -32.07
N ASP A 239 -16.71 47.03 -32.81
CA ASP A 239 -16.81 46.01 -33.86
C ASP A 239 -17.19 44.63 -33.30
N ALA A 240 -16.60 44.25 -32.15
CA ALA A 240 -16.93 42.99 -31.48
C ALA A 240 -18.38 42.98 -30.96
N ALA A 241 -18.85 44.12 -30.45
CA ALA A 241 -20.21 44.29 -29.97
C ALA A 241 -21.23 44.23 -31.13
N LEU A 242 -20.96 44.93 -32.24
CA LEU A 242 -21.82 44.95 -33.43
C LEU A 242 -21.91 43.59 -34.12
N LEU A 243 -20.81 42.83 -34.15
CA LEU A 243 -20.80 41.47 -34.70
C LEU A 243 -21.42 40.44 -33.74
N GLU A 244 -21.81 40.86 -32.53
CA GLU A 244 -22.20 39.99 -31.42
C GLU A 244 -21.20 38.83 -31.26
N SER A 245 -19.90 39.13 -31.38
CA SER A 245 -18.87 38.11 -31.35
C SER A 245 -18.56 37.74 -29.91
N PRO A 246 -18.61 36.45 -29.53
CA PRO A 246 -18.04 36.03 -28.27
C PRO A 246 -16.52 36.27 -28.26
N VAL A 247 -15.99 36.48 -27.06
CA VAL A 247 -14.57 36.77 -26.79
C VAL A 247 -14.06 35.76 -25.78
N VAL A 248 -12.84 35.26 -25.99
CA VAL A 248 -12.17 34.38 -25.03
C VAL A 248 -11.11 35.18 -24.29
N LEU A 249 -11.25 35.29 -22.98
CA LEU A 249 -10.29 35.85 -22.04
C LEU A 249 -9.30 34.76 -21.63
N CYS A 250 -8.01 35.08 -21.69
CA CYS A 250 -6.91 34.19 -21.36
C CYS A 250 -6.07 34.80 -20.25
N GLY A 251 -5.99 34.11 -19.12
CA GLY A 251 -5.05 34.39 -18.05
C GLY A 251 -3.84 33.46 -18.17
N LEU A 252 -2.68 34.01 -18.50
CA LEU A 252 -1.47 33.24 -18.74
C LEU A 252 -0.63 33.06 -17.45
N PRO A 253 0.23 32.02 -17.38
CA PRO A 253 1.11 31.79 -16.22
C PRO A 253 2.15 32.88 -15.97
N ASP A 254 2.44 33.73 -16.97
CA ASP A 254 3.31 34.90 -16.84
C ASP A 254 2.61 36.12 -16.22
N GLY A 255 1.29 36.03 -16.01
CA GLY A 255 0.45 37.07 -15.43
C GLY A 255 -0.25 37.98 -16.44
N GLN A 256 -0.10 37.74 -17.74
CA GLN A 256 -0.82 38.50 -18.76
C GLN A 256 -2.29 38.06 -18.84
N LEU A 257 -3.18 39.06 -18.88
CA LEU A 257 -4.60 38.92 -19.18
C LEU A 257 -4.84 39.43 -20.61
N CYS A 258 -5.09 38.54 -21.56
CA CYS A 258 -5.35 38.89 -22.95
C CYS A 258 -6.71 38.38 -23.43
N CYS A 259 -7.19 38.92 -24.55
CA CYS A 259 -8.49 38.57 -25.12
C CYS A 259 -8.40 38.35 -26.64
N VAL A 260 -9.23 37.43 -27.14
CA VAL A 260 -9.33 37.08 -28.56
C VAL A 260 -10.78 37.09 -29.01
N ILE A 261 -11.08 37.83 -30.08
CA ILE A 261 -12.42 37.97 -30.64
C ILE A 261 -12.66 36.86 -31.67
N ILE A 262 -13.60 35.95 -31.39
CA ILE A 262 -13.74 34.68 -32.12
C ILE A 262 -14.20 34.86 -33.56
N LYS A 263 -15.30 35.61 -33.82
CA LYS A 263 -15.81 35.79 -35.19
C LYS A 263 -14.78 36.51 -36.07
N THR A 264 -14.06 37.48 -35.52
CA THR A 264 -12.98 38.19 -36.24
C THR A 264 -11.86 37.23 -36.62
N LEU A 265 -11.45 36.33 -35.72
CA LEU A 265 -10.43 35.32 -35.99
C LEU A 265 -10.85 34.37 -37.13
N VAL A 266 -12.09 33.87 -37.11
CA VAL A 266 -12.63 33.02 -38.19
C VAL A 266 -12.62 33.77 -39.53
N THR A 267 -13.02 35.05 -39.55
CA THR A 267 -13.05 35.85 -40.79
C THR A 267 -11.66 36.25 -41.30
N SER A 268 -10.67 36.43 -40.43
CA SER A 268 -9.29 36.82 -40.79
C SER A 268 -8.53 35.76 -41.59
N MET A 269 -8.94 34.49 -41.53
CA MET A 269 -8.38 33.44 -42.41
C MET A 269 -8.78 33.64 -43.88
N SER A 270 -9.83 34.43 -44.14
CA SER A 270 -10.34 34.70 -45.49
C SER A 270 -9.78 36.01 -46.11
N ALA A 271 -9.05 36.84 -45.34
CA ALA A 271 -8.46 38.09 -45.82
C ALA A 271 -7.11 38.40 -45.11
N PRO A 272 -6.06 38.85 -45.83
CA PRO A 272 -4.72 39.02 -45.25
C PRO A 272 -4.65 40.26 -44.34
N GLY A 273 -4.92 40.08 -43.05
CA GLY A 273 -4.60 41.03 -41.97
C GLY A 273 -3.44 40.54 -41.11
N ASP A 274 -2.86 41.41 -40.26
CA ASP A 274 -1.87 40.99 -39.26
C ASP A 274 -2.56 40.22 -38.12
N PRO A 275 -2.31 38.91 -37.94
CA PRO A 275 -2.95 38.11 -36.90
C PRO A 275 -2.61 38.60 -35.48
N LYS A 276 -1.52 39.35 -35.29
CA LYS A 276 -1.18 39.95 -33.99
C LYS A 276 -2.13 41.06 -33.56
N ALA A 277 -2.87 41.67 -34.50
CA ALA A 277 -3.87 42.69 -34.19
C ALA A 277 -5.14 42.12 -33.54
N LEU A 278 -5.33 40.79 -33.56
CA LEU A 278 -6.50 40.09 -33.01
C LEU A 278 -6.38 39.80 -31.51
N VAL A 279 -5.18 39.91 -30.96
CA VAL A 279 -4.90 39.69 -29.53
C VAL A 279 -4.77 41.05 -28.85
N LYS A 280 -5.66 41.33 -27.89
CA LYS A 280 -5.57 42.54 -27.08
C LYS A 280 -5.21 42.16 -25.65
N ILE A 281 -4.07 42.66 -25.18
CA ILE A 281 -3.65 42.55 -23.77
C ILE A 281 -4.46 43.58 -22.99
N LEU A 282 -5.26 43.12 -22.03
CA LEU A 282 -6.07 43.96 -21.15
C LEU A 282 -5.26 44.48 -19.97
N HIS A 283 -4.47 43.59 -19.34
CA HIS A 283 -3.68 43.93 -18.16
C HIS A 283 -2.55 42.93 -17.87
N HIS A 284 -1.61 43.27 -17.00
CA HIS A 284 -0.55 42.37 -16.51
C HIS A 284 -0.55 42.34 -14.97
N LEU A 285 -0.95 41.21 -14.37
CA LEU A 285 -1.02 41.07 -12.91
C LEU A 285 0.35 40.89 -12.22
N GLU A 286 1.43 40.70 -12.98
CA GLU A 286 2.80 40.45 -12.49
C GLU A 286 2.95 39.12 -11.72
N GLU A 287 1.90 38.32 -11.69
CA GLU A 287 1.86 37.00 -11.09
C GLU A 287 0.91 36.08 -11.85
N PRO A 288 1.06 34.75 -11.75
CA PRO A 288 0.25 33.80 -12.50
C PRO A 288 -1.25 34.02 -12.25
N VAL A 289 -2.04 34.13 -13.31
CA VAL A 289 -3.49 34.25 -13.22
C VAL A 289 -4.09 32.90 -12.81
N VAL A 290 -4.88 32.87 -11.73
CA VAL A 290 -5.47 31.62 -11.20
C VAL A 290 -6.97 31.51 -11.43
N PHE A 291 -7.65 32.64 -11.64
CA PHE A 291 -9.08 32.73 -11.85
C PHE A 291 -9.48 33.99 -12.65
N ILE A 292 -10.49 33.84 -13.52
CA ILE A 292 -11.17 34.94 -14.23
C ILE A 292 -12.67 34.69 -14.08
N GLY A 293 -13.41 35.70 -13.66
CA GLY A 293 -14.86 35.63 -13.51
C GLY A 293 -15.49 36.99 -13.74
N ALA A 294 -16.82 37.02 -13.66
CA ALA A 294 -17.57 38.26 -13.69
C ALA A 294 -18.75 38.18 -12.75
N LEU A 295 -19.18 39.34 -12.32
CA LEU A 295 -20.13 39.51 -11.24
C LEU A 295 -20.94 40.79 -11.48
N ARG A 296 -21.95 40.99 -10.64
CA ARG A 296 -22.80 42.18 -10.70
C ARG A 296 -22.66 42.99 -9.42
N THR A 297 -22.16 44.22 -9.55
CA THR A 297 -21.96 45.15 -8.44
C THR A 297 -23.20 45.98 -8.12
N GLU A 298 -24.11 46.18 -9.08
CA GLU A 298 -25.32 46.98 -8.92
C GLU A 298 -26.59 46.13 -8.68
N PRO A 299 -27.51 46.59 -7.81
CA PRO A 299 -28.78 45.90 -7.58
C PRO A 299 -29.73 46.05 -8.79
N LEU A 300 -30.44 44.96 -9.12
CA LEU A 300 -31.39 44.90 -10.23
C LEU A 300 -32.63 45.77 -9.91
N ALA A 301 -33.01 46.66 -10.82
CA ALA A 301 -34.32 47.33 -10.76
C ALA A 301 -35.42 46.28 -11.00
N GLU A 302 -36.53 46.36 -10.25
CA GLU A 302 -37.57 45.32 -10.13
C GLU A 302 -38.26 44.87 -11.45
N ASP A 303 -37.92 45.47 -12.60
CA ASP A 303 -38.59 45.28 -13.89
C ASP A 303 -37.72 44.66 -15.03
N MET A 304 -36.47 44.25 -14.78
CA MET A 304 -35.57 43.75 -15.85
C MET A 304 -35.21 42.26 -15.67
N GLU A 305 -35.68 41.39 -16.56
CA GLU A 305 -35.40 39.94 -16.57
C GLU A 305 -33.97 39.56 -17.00
N ASP A 306 -33.11 40.54 -17.33
CA ASP A 306 -31.82 40.23 -17.93
C ASP A 306 -30.66 40.13 -16.93
N VAL A 307 -30.06 38.94 -16.88
CA VAL A 307 -28.94 38.56 -16.01
C VAL A 307 -27.59 38.93 -16.64
N HIS A 308 -27.24 40.22 -16.61
CA HIS A 308 -25.96 40.71 -17.10
C HIS A 308 -24.98 41.01 -15.95
N CYS A 309 -23.68 40.80 -16.19
CA CYS A 309 -22.59 41.20 -15.29
C CYS A 309 -22.03 42.57 -15.71
N ASP A 310 -21.86 43.46 -14.75
CA ASP A 310 -21.34 44.83 -14.94
C ASP A 310 -19.84 44.95 -14.60
N CYS A 311 -19.23 43.88 -14.05
CA CYS A 311 -17.84 43.87 -13.61
C CYS A 311 -17.11 42.58 -13.96
N LEU A 312 -15.92 42.70 -14.54
CA LEU A 312 -14.99 41.62 -14.82
C LEU A 312 -13.90 41.57 -13.74
N VAL A 313 -13.58 40.38 -13.22
CA VAL A 313 -12.57 40.19 -12.17
C VAL A 313 -11.54 39.15 -12.58
N ALA A 314 -10.26 39.46 -12.37
CA ALA A 314 -9.14 38.53 -12.52
C ALA A 314 -8.34 38.45 -11.21
N LEU A 315 -8.05 37.23 -10.75
CA LEU A 315 -7.27 36.96 -9.54
C LEU A 315 -5.94 36.30 -9.90
N GLY A 316 -4.86 36.82 -9.33
CA GLY A 316 -3.53 36.26 -9.37
C GLY A 316 -3.21 35.37 -8.16
N HIS A 317 -2.14 34.58 -8.28
CA HIS A 317 -1.79 33.56 -7.28
C HIS A 317 -1.40 34.14 -5.91
N HIS A 318 -0.69 35.26 -5.82
CA HIS A 318 -0.30 35.84 -4.51
C HIS A 318 -1.32 36.87 -4.01
N GLY A 319 -2.45 37.04 -4.70
CA GLY A 319 -3.60 37.81 -4.25
C GLY A 319 -3.73 39.19 -4.90
N ARG A 320 -3.00 39.48 -5.98
CA ARG A 320 -3.31 40.65 -6.82
C ARG A 320 -4.61 40.39 -7.56
N THR A 321 -5.56 41.30 -7.39
CA THR A 321 -6.91 41.19 -7.96
C THR A 321 -7.19 42.42 -8.81
N LEU A 322 -7.56 42.21 -10.07
CA LEU A 322 -8.02 43.28 -10.96
C LEU A 322 -9.54 43.20 -11.07
N ALA A 323 -10.24 44.31 -10.81
CA ALA A 323 -11.64 44.48 -11.15
C ALA A 323 -11.77 45.55 -12.25
N ILE A 324 -12.62 45.28 -13.24
CA ILE A 324 -12.87 46.18 -14.36
C ILE A 324 -14.36 46.43 -14.47
N LYS A 325 -14.78 47.69 -14.43
CA LYS A 325 -16.19 48.11 -14.52
C LYS A 325 -16.32 49.31 -15.45
N ALA A 326 -17.49 49.51 -16.05
CA ALA A 326 -17.77 50.73 -16.82
C ALA A 326 -18.16 51.86 -15.86
N SER A 327 -17.47 52.99 -15.91
CA SER A 327 -17.78 54.18 -15.10
C SER A 327 -17.79 55.45 -15.95
N TRP A 328 -18.36 56.52 -15.40
CA TRP A 328 -18.43 57.82 -16.06
C TRP A 328 -17.23 58.68 -15.64
N ASP A 329 -16.50 59.22 -16.61
CA ASP A 329 -15.43 60.18 -16.35
C ASP A 329 -15.99 61.58 -15.98
N GLU A 330 -15.11 62.50 -15.58
CA GLU A 330 -15.48 63.89 -15.25
C GLU A 330 -16.10 64.65 -16.44
N ALA A 331 -15.88 64.17 -17.66
CA ALA A 331 -16.41 64.74 -18.90
C ALA A 331 -17.76 64.12 -19.33
N GLY A 332 -18.27 63.14 -18.59
CA GLY A 332 -19.53 62.44 -18.89
C GLY A 332 -19.41 61.41 -20.01
N HIS A 333 -18.21 60.91 -20.32
CA HIS A 333 -17.99 59.78 -21.21
C HIS A 333 -17.85 58.48 -20.40
N LEU A 334 -18.41 57.39 -20.94
CA LEU A 334 -18.27 56.08 -20.35
C LEU A 334 -16.88 55.52 -20.66
N VAL A 335 -16.13 55.15 -19.62
CA VAL A 335 -14.76 54.64 -19.70
C VAL A 335 -14.60 53.38 -18.84
N PRO A 336 -13.69 52.45 -19.17
CA PRO A 336 -13.41 51.31 -18.30
C PRO A 336 -12.58 51.75 -17.10
N GLU A 337 -13.12 51.62 -15.90
CA GLU A 337 -12.42 51.75 -14.63
C GLU A 337 -11.71 50.43 -14.30
N LEU A 338 -10.38 50.44 -14.34
CA LEU A 338 -9.54 49.33 -13.91
C LEU A 338 -9.01 49.63 -12.51
N ARG A 339 -9.29 48.74 -11.55
CA ARG A 339 -8.80 48.88 -10.18
C ARG A 339 -8.13 47.60 -9.69
N GLU A 340 -6.91 47.76 -9.18
CA GLU A 340 -6.15 46.69 -8.56
C GLU A 340 -6.34 46.69 -7.04
N TYR A 341 -6.51 45.49 -6.48
CA TYR A 341 -6.62 45.23 -5.06
C TYR A 341 -5.61 44.17 -4.64
N SER A 342 -5.22 44.22 -3.37
CA SER A 342 -4.39 43.19 -2.75
C SER A 342 -5.25 42.43 -1.75
N ILE A 343 -5.62 41.21 -2.11
CA ILE A 343 -6.25 40.25 -1.20
C ILE A 343 -5.21 39.26 -0.66
N PRO A 344 -5.52 38.51 0.39
CA PRO A 344 -4.56 37.59 0.99
C PRO A 344 -4.28 36.38 0.10
N GLY A 345 -3.02 36.19 -0.30
CA GLY A 345 -2.54 34.97 -0.95
C GLY A 345 -1.69 34.07 -0.04
N PRO A 346 -1.23 32.90 -0.53
CA PRO A 346 -1.47 32.35 -1.87
C PRO A 346 -2.90 31.83 -2.07
N VAL A 347 -3.49 32.14 -3.23
CA VAL A 347 -4.84 31.73 -3.64
C VAL A 347 -4.77 30.31 -4.22
N LEU A 348 -5.57 29.40 -3.64
CA LEU A 348 -5.68 28.00 -4.07
C LEU A 348 -6.78 27.80 -5.12
N CYS A 349 -7.94 28.41 -4.88
CA CYS A 349 -9.07 28.41 -5.80
C CYS A 349 -9.97 29.63 -5.52
N ALA A 350 -10.76 30.02 -6.52
CA ALA A 350 -11.71 31.12 -6.42
C ALA A 350 -12.93 30.88 -7.32
N ALA A 351 -14.03 31.57 -7.02
CA ALA A 351 -15.22 31.69 -7.85
C ALA A 351 -15.98 32.96 -7.50
N CYS A 352 -16.79 33.41 -8.44
CA CYS A 352 -17.73 34.51 -8.27
C CYS A 352 -19.15 33.94 -8.23
N ASP A 353 -19.99 34.51 -7.38
CA ASP A 353 -21.43 34.33 -7.57
C ASP A 353 -21.96 35.33 -8.62
N ARG A 354 -23.26 35.23 -8.92
CA ARG A 354 -23.93 36.18 -9.82
C ARG A 354 -24.27 37.51 -9.14
N SER A 355 -23.93 37.66 -7.87
CA SER A 355 -24.10 38.90 -7.10
C SER A 355 -22.77 39.64 -7.10
N SER A 356 -22.43 40.34 -6.02
CA SER A 356 -21.23 41.15 -5.89
C SER A 356 -20.06 40.43 -5.20
N HIS A 357 -20.17 39.14 -4.91
CA HIS A 357 -19.21 38.44 -4.05
C HIS A 357 -18.17 37.63 -4.84
N VAL A 358 -16.92 37.74 -4.39
CA VAL A 358 -15.79 36.91 -4.82
C VAL A 358 -15.35 36.02 -3.67
N TYR A 359 -15.46 34.72 -3.86
CA TYR A 359 -14.99 33.70 -2.92
C TYR A 359 -13.58 33.26 -3.31
N HIS A 360 -12.64 33.29 -2.36
CA HIS A 360 -11.29 32.79 -2.57
C HIS A 360 -10.80 31.97 -1.37
N SER A 361 -10.10 30.88 -1.65
CA SER A 361 -9.55 29.99 -0.63
C SER A 361 -8.04 30.16 -0.53
N THR A 362 -7.55 30.21 0.71
CA THR A 362 -6.13 30.23 1.07
C THR A 362 -5.79 29.03 1.96
N SER A 363 -4.51 28.89 2.34
CA SER A 363 -4.11 27.92 3.38
C SER A 363 -4.80 28.18 4.74
N ALA A 364 -5.21 29.43 5.00
CA ALA A 364 -5.89 29.82 6.23
C ALA A 364 -7.41 29.56 6.21
N GLY A 365 -7.99 29.25 5.05
CA GLY A 365 -9.42 29.00 4.89
C GLY A 365 -10.08 29.81 3.77
N LEU A 366 -11.39 29.61 3.62
CA LEU A 366 -12.24 30.30 2.65
C LEU A 366 -12.58 31.72 3.11
N ARG A 367 -12.48 32.68 2.20
CA ARG A 367 -12.78 34.09 2.42
C ARG A 367 -13.71 34.61 1.32
N VAL A 368 -14.49 35.63 1.68
CA VAL A 368 -15.39 36.34 0.76
C VAL A 368 -15.00 37.81 0.70
N VAL A 369 -15.14 38.41 -0.47
CA VAL A 369 -14.93 39.83 -0.72
C VAL A 369 -16.14 40.35 -1.46
N ASP A 370 -16.72 41.44 -0.98
CA ASP A 370 -17.85 42.12 -1.64
C ASP A 370 -17.34 43.29 -2.48
N LEU A 371 -17.78 43.34 -3.74
CA LEU A 371 -17.48 44.41 -4.70
C LEU A 371 -18.66 45.36 -4.91
N ALA A 372 -19.77 45.19 -4.18
CA ALA A 372 -20.85 46.17 -4.16
C ALA A 372 -20.39 47.45 -3.44
N GLN A 373 -20.82 48.59 -3.97
CA GLN A 373 -20.59 49.87 -3.30
C GLN A 373 -21.67 50.07 -2.21
N GLU A 374 -21.41 49.62 -0.98
CA GLU A 374 -22.28 49.93 0.16
C GLU A 374 -22.24 51.43 0.47
N GLY A 375 -23.35 52.12 0.22
CA GLY A 375 -23.60 53.41 0.85
C GLY A 375 -23.86 53.19 2.33
N SER A 376 -23.13 53.88 3.21
CA SER A 376 -23.52 53.89 4.63
C SER A 376 -24.94 54.48 4.73
N PRO A 377 -25.86 53.88 5.51
CA PRO A 377 -27.23 54.40 5.65
C PRO A 377 -27.29 55.70 6.48
N LEU A 378 -26.14 56.26 6.86
CA LEU A 378 -26.05 57.30 7.89
C LEU A 378 -25.89 58.73 7.35
N ASP A 379 -25.51 58.96 6.10
CA ASP A 379 -25.49 60.32 5.54
C ASP A 379 -25.68 60.33 4.01
N PRO A 380 -26.82 60.83 3.48
CA PRO A 380 -27.08 60.94 2.04
C PRO A 380 -26.35 62.12 1.36
N THR A 381 -25.47 62.84 2.08
CA THR A 381 -24.93 64.14 1.65
C THR A 381 -23.44 64.15 1.27
N GLU A 382 -22.67 63.08 1.48
CA GLU A 382 -21.29 62.97 0.99
C GLU A 382 -21.20 61.90 -0.11
N ARG A 383 -21.75 62.23 -1.27
CA ARG A 383 -21.61 61.42 -2.50
C ARG A 383 -20.43 61.98 -3.30
N ASP A 384 -19.21 61.68 -2.87
CA ASP A 384 -17.97 62.18 -3.50
C ASP A 384 -17.44 61.23 -4.61
N GLY A 385 -18.21 60.21 -4.98
CA GLY A 385 -17.91 59.26 -6.06
C GLY A 385 -18.99 59.25 -7.14
N ALA A 386 -18.57 59.15 -8.41
CA ALA A 386 -19.47 58.98 -9.54
C ALA A 386 -20.32 57.71 -9.37
N PRO A 387 -21.62 57.72 -9.75
CA PRO A 387 -22.45 56.53 -9.71
C PRO A 387 -21.82 55.40 -10.54
N GLY A 388 -21.70 54.23 -9.93
CA GLY A 388 -21.13 53.03 -10.58
C GLY A 388 -19.64 52.80 -10.35
N SER A 389 -18.97 53.55 -9.47
CA SER A 389 -17.54 53.33 -9.18
C SER A 389 -17.26 52.07 -8.35
N LEU A 390 -16.10 51.45 -8.54
CA LEU A 390 -15.65 50.32 -7.71
C LEU A 390 -15.26 50.80 -6.28
N PRO A 391 -15.37 49.94 -5.24
CA PRO A 391 -14.99 50.31 -3.87
C PRO A 391 -13.49 50.67 -3.76
N PRO A 392 -13.07 51.60 -2.88
CA PRO A 392 -11.66 52.01 -2.76
C PRO A 392 -10.80 50.94 -2.06
N LEU A 393 -11.37 50.14 -1.17
CA LEU A 393 -10.70 49.10 -0.41
C LEU A 393 -11.60 47.87 -0.32
N LEU A 394 -10.98 46.69 -0.29
CA LEU A 394 -11.66 45.41 -0.08
C LEU A 394 -11.32 44.86 1.29
N TYR A 395 -12.34 44.38 2.00
CA TYR A 395 -12.20 43.75 3.31
C TYR A 395 -12.58 42.28 3.19
N PRO A 396 -11.60 41.35 3.13
CA PRO A 396 -11.88 39.94 3.01
C PRO A 396 -12.36 39.36 4.33
N ASP A 397 -13.59 38.87 4.35
CA ASP A 397 -14.20 38.22 5.52
C ASP A 397 -13.95 36.72 5.52
N ASN A 398 -13.65 36.15 6.69
CA ASN A 398 -13.39 34.73 6.86
C ASN A 398 -14.70 33.97 7.17
N LEU A 399 -15.06 33.01 6.33
CA LEU A 399 -16.30 32.24 6.46
C LEU A 399 -16.20 31.07 7.45
N GLY A 400 -15.05 30.87 8.10
CA GLY A 400 -14.84 29.80 9.09
C GLY A 400 -14.73 28.39 8.47
N VAL A 401 -14.68 28.29 7.14
CA VAL A 401 -14.46 27.04 6.40
C VAL A 401 -12.97 26.84 6.19
N GLY A 402 -12.50 25.60 6.37
CA GLY A 402 -11.09 25.24 6.20
C GLY A 402 -10.57 25.41 4.76
N SER A 403 -9.27 25.18 4.56
CA SER A 403 -8.63 25.33 3.25
C SER A 403 -9.27 24.42 2.18
N LEU A 404 -9.68 25.02 1.07
CA LEU A 404 -10.30 24.39 -0.10
C LEU A 404 -9.34 24.42 -1.30
N VAL A 405 -9.34 23.33 -2.08
CA VAL A 405 -8.50 23.16 -3.28
C VAL A 405 -9.27 23.49 -4.56
N THR A 406 -10.58 23.28 -4.56
CA THR A 406 -11.46 23.70 -5.66
C THR A 406 -12.84 24.01 -5.13
N LEU A 407 -13.53 24.93 -5.79
CA LEU A 407 -14.85 25.41 -5.41
C LEU A 407 -15.65 25.79 -6.65
N CYS A 408 -16.97 25.63 -6.59
CA CYS A 408 -17.93 25.94 -7.64
C CYS A 408 -19.20 26.50 -6.99
N VAL A 409 -19.79 27.54 -7.59
CA VAL A 409 -21.06 28.11 -7.12
C VAL A 409 -22.21 27.31 -7.74
N SER A 410 -23.06 26.74 -6.90
CA SER A 410 -24.27 26.04 -7.33
C SER A 410 -25.34 27.04 -7.77
N SER A 411 -25.97 26.79 -8.91
CA SER A 411 -27.10 27.59 -9.42
C SER A 411 -28.44 27.27 -8.74
N SER A 412 -28.46 26.28 -7.83
CA SER A 412 -29.66 25.75 -7.18
C SER A 412 -30.06 26.50 -5.90
N ALA A 413 -29.37 27.59 -5.55
CA ALA A 413 -29.61 28.27 -4.28
C ALA A 413 -30.94 29.06 -4.28
N PRO A 414 -31.70 29.04 -3.16
CA PRO A 414 -32.92 29.83 -3.00
C PRO A 414 -32.59 31.33 -2.99
N GLU A 415 -33.55 32.16 -3.42
CA GLU A 415 -33.41 33.61 -3.58
C GLU A 415 -32.67 34.25 -2.39
N GLY A 416 -31.52 34.83 -2.69
CA GLY A 416 -30.66 35.51 -1.72
C GLY A 416 -29.53 34.68 -1.13
N GLY A 417 -29.52 33.34 -1.16
CA GLY A 417 -28.39 32.54 -0.64
C GLY A 417 -27.35 32.18 -1.71
N ALA A 418 -26.08 32.00 -1.32
CA ALA A 418 -25.07 31.35 -2.16
C ALA A 418 -24.79 29.93 -1.62
N GLU A 419 -24.80 28.93 -2.50
CA GLU A 419 -24.41 27.57 -2.16
C GLU A 419 -23.11 27.24 -2.88
N LEU A 420 -22.06 26.89 -2.12
CA LEU A 420 -20.75 26.55 -2.66
C LEU A 420 -20.49 25.05 -2.53
N LEU A 421 -20.20 24.41 -3.65
CA LEU A 421 -19.69 23.04 -3.67
C LEU A 421 -18.16 23.08 -3.68
N ALA A 422 -17.51 22.36 -2.77
CA ALA A 422 -16.06 22.47 -2.60
C ALA A 422 -15.38 21.15 -2.21
N LEU A 423 -14.11 21.03 -2.61
CA LEU A 423 -13.20 19.98 -2.15
C LEU A 423 -12.18 20.58 -1.16
N SER A 424 -12.14 20.08 0.07
CA SER A 424 -11.11 20.50 1.03
C SER A 424 -9.73 19.97 0.67
N ALA A 425 -8.70 20.63 1.21
CA ALA A 425 -7.31 20.15 1.19
C ALA A 425 -7.11 18.77 1.85
N LYS A 426 -8.10 18.29 2.61
CA LYS A 426 -8.13 16.96 3.21
C LYS A 426 -8.88 15.92 2.36
N GLY A 427 -9.26 16.27 1.14
CA GLY A 427 -9.99 15.40 0.22
C GLY A 427 -11.46 15.19 0.55
N ARG A 428 -12.08 16.03 1.40
CA ARG A 428 -13.53 15.92 1.67
C ARG A 428 -14.32 16.81 0.74
N LEU A 429 -15.31 16.24 0.06
CA LEU A 429 -16.31 16.99 -0.70
C LEU A 429 -17.38 17.51 0.26
N MET A 430 -17.70 18.78 0.13
CA MET A 430 -18.66 19.46 1.00
C MET A 430 -19.49 20.49 0.25
N ILE A 431 -20.68 20.74 0.78
CA ILE A 431 -21.57 21.83 0.40
C ILE A 431 -21.52 22.87 1.52
N CYS A 432 -21.27 24.12 1.18
CA CYS A 432 -21.30 25.25 2.11
C CYS A 432 -22.51 26.13 1.77
N HIS A 433 -23.46 26.22 2.69
CA HIS A 433 -24.60 27.13 2.56
C HIS A 433 -24.22 28.50 3.11
N LEU A 434 -24.40 29.57 2.34
CA LEU A 434 -24.10 30.93 2.76
C LEU A 434 -25.38 31.77 2.65
N ASP A 435 -26.14 31.93 3.74
CA ASP A 435 -27.19 32.96 3.77
C ASP A 435 -26.55 34.32 4.05
N PRO A 436 -26.82 35.36 3.24
CA PRO A 436 -26.30 36.70 3.45
C PRO A 436 -27.05 37.48 4.53
N HIS A 437 -28.19 36.98 5.03
CA HIS A 437 -29.00 37.74 5.99
C HIS A 437 -28.55 37.66 7.45
N ASN A 438 -27.36 37.11 7.71
CA ASN A 438 -26.83 37.08 9.07
C ASN A 438 -26.06 38.38 9.35
N GLU A 439 -26.81 39.38 9.80
CA GLU A 439 -26.36 40.66 10.39
C GLU A 439 -25.10 41.26 9.72
N ALA A 440 -25.32 42.25 8.85
CA ALA A 440 -24.32 43.30 8.62
C ALA A 440 -23.62 43.59 9.96
N PRO A 441 -22.27 43.61 10.04
CA PRO A 441 -21.57 43.95 11.24
C PRO A 441 -21.81 45.44 11.49
N GLN A 442 -22.99 45.78 12.01
CA GLN A 442 -23.21 47.07 12.64
C GLN A 442 -22.05 47.19 13.61
N SER A 443 -21.28 48.25 13.43
CA SER A 443 -20.24 48.72 14.33
C SER A 443 -20.89 49.07 15.68
N SER A 444 -21.45 48.07 16.36
CA SER A 444 -21.96 48.16 17.70
C SER A 444 -20.71 48.18 18.57
N ARG A 445 -20.29 49.40 18.87
CA ARG A 445 -19.31 49.76 19.89
C ARG A 445 -19.20 48.63 20.91
N VAL A 446 -18.12 47.85 20.80
CA VAL A 446 -17.97 46.60 21.55
C VAL A 446 -18.05 46.95 23.03
N THR A 447 -19.17 46.65 23.66
CA THR A 447 -19.31 46.82 25.11
C THR A 447 -18.33 45.86 25.78
N SER A 448 -17.73 46.28 26.90
CA SER A 448 -16.73 45.49 27.64
C SER A 448 -17.20 44.07 27.98
N ALA A 449 -18.52 43.89 28.14
CA ALA A 449 -19.15 42.58 28.30
C ALA A 449 -19.09 41.69 27.04
N LYS A 450 -19.29 42.24 25.83
CA LYS A 450 -19.13 41.50 24.56
C LYS A 450 -17.65 41.19 24.30
N ALA A 451 -16.73 42.10 24.64
CA ALA A 451 -15.28 41.84 24.57
C ALA A 451 -14.88 40.71 25.52
N GLY A 452 -15.33 40.74 26.79
CA GLY A 452 -15.07 39.69 27.76
C GLY A 452 -15.62 38.32 27.33
N LYS A 453 -16.79 38.29 26.70
CA LYS A 453 -17.39 37.05 26.16
C LYS A 453 -16.60 36.51 24.95
N LYS A 454 -16.15 37.38 24.04
CA LYS A 454 -15.25 37.00 22.92
C LYS A 454 -13.91 36.47 23.43
N ILE A 455 -13.30 37.12 24.42
CA ILE A 455 -12.04 36.67 25.03
C ILE A 455 -12.23 35.29 25.69
N LYS A 456 -13.33 35.09 26.44
CA LYS A 456 -13.64 33.79 27.03
C LYS A 456 -13.83 32.70 25.98
N GLN A 457 -14.51 33.01 24.86
CA GLN A 457 -14.66 32.09 23.74
C GLN A 457 -13.32 31.75 23.09
N LEU A 458 -12.47 32.76 22.83
CA LEU A 458 -11.14 32.54 22.24
C LEU A 458 -10.24 31.71 23.15
N LEU A 459 -10.24 31.97 24.46
CA LEU A 459 -9.49 31.17 25.44
C LEU A 459 -10.01 29.73 25.53
N SER A 460 -11.34 29.52 25.47
CA SER A 460 -11.90 28.18 25.39
C SER A 460 -11.54 27.47 24.07
N GLY A 461 -11.51 28.21 22.96
CA GLY A 461 -11.05 27.70 21.67
C GLY A 461 -9.59 27.28 21.71
N ILE A 462 -8.71 28.09 22.29
CA ILE A 462 -7.29 27.75 22.49
C ILE A 462 -7.14 26.50 23.38
N GLY A 463 -7.93 26.38 24.45
CA GLY A 463 -7.96 25.18 25.30
C GLY A 463 -8.28 23.92 24.50
N THR A 464 -9.35 23.94 23.71
CA THR A 464 -9.76 22.80 22.89
C THR A 464 -8.73 22.46 21.80
N VAL A 465 -8.10 23.46 21.18
CA VAL A 465 -7.04 23.24 20.19
C VAL A 465 -5.79 22.67 20.86
N SER A 466 -5.43 23.14 22.06
CA SER A 466 -4.30 22.63 22.83
C SER A 466 -4.47 21.17 23.23
N GLU A 467 -5.66 20.77 23.69
CA GLU A 467 -5.98 19.37 23.98
C GLU A 467 -5.90 18.50 22.73
N ARG A 468 -6.42 18.99 21.60
CA ARG A 468 -6.33 18.27 20.32
C ARG A 468 -4.88 18.13 19.85
N VAL A 469 -4.05 19.17 19.97
CA VAL A 469 -2.62 19.12 19.64
C VAL A 469 -1.87 18.18 20.57
N SER A 470 -2.20 18.15 21.87
CA SER A 470 -1.64 17.21 22.83
C SER A 470 -2.03 15.75 22.49
N SER A 471 -3.29 15.51 22.14
CA SER A 471 -3.75 14.18 21.69
C SER A 471 -3.08 13.75 20.40
N LEU A 472 -2.89 14.67 19.43
CA LEU A 472 -2.19 14.40 18.19
C LEU A 472 -0.71 14.11 18.44
N LYS A 473 -0.05 14.88 19.32
CA LYS A 473 1.34 14.63 19.71
C LYS A 473 1.50 13.23 20.31
N LYS A 474 0.60 12.84 21.22
CA LYS A 474 0.59 11.48 21.78
C LYS A 474 0.42 10.41 20.71
N ALA A 475 -0.45 10.63 19.72
CA ALA A 475 -0.66 9.69 18.63
C ALA A 475 0.57 9.58 17.70
N VAL A 476 1.26 10.70 17.44
CA VAL A 476 2.51 10.71 16.68
C VAL A 476 3.61 9.99 17.47
N ASP A 477 3.80 10.31 18.74
CA ASP A 477 4.78 9.65 19.61
C ASP A 477 4.51 8.13 19.72
N GLN A 478 3.25 7.70 19.66
CA GLN A 478 2.88 6.27 19.62
C GLN A 478 3.28 5.61 18.29
N ARG A 479 3.07 6.30 17.16
CA ARG A 479 3.47 5.81 15.83
C ARG A 479 4.98 5.75 15.67
N ASP A 480 5.71 6.75 16.17
CA ASP A 480 7.18 6.76 16.12
C ASP A 480 7.78 5.58 16.91
N LYS A 481 7.19 5.26 18.07
CA LYS A 481 7.58 4.07 18.86
C LYS A 481 7.28 2.75 18.12
N ALA A 482 6.13 2.67 17.45
CA ALA A 482 5.77 1.50 16.64
C ALA A 482 6.72 1.31 15.46
N LEU A 483 7.08 2.40 14.76
CA LEU A 483 8.06 2.37 13.66
C LEU A 483 9.45 1.97 14.15
N THR A 484 9.88 2.46 15.31
CA THR A 484 11.17 2.08 15.91
C THR A 484 11.23 0.57 16.17
N CYS A 485 10.18 0.01 16.78
CA CYS A 485 10.10 -1.42 17.05
C CYS A 485 10.06 -2.27 15.76
N LEU A 486 9.30 -1.83 14.74
CA LEU A 486 9.26 -2.52 13.46
C LEU A 486 10.63 -2.50 12.74
N ASN A 487 11.36 -1.40 12.84
CA ASN A 487 12.71 -1.28 12.28
C ASN A 487 13.69 -2.25 12.96
N GLU A 488 13.60 -2.43 14.28
CA GLU A 488 14.40 -3.44 15.01
C GLU A 488 14.07 -4.86 14.54
N VAL A 489 12.78 -5.19 14.38
CA VAL A 489 12.34 -6.50 13.85
C VAL A 489 12.83 -6.73 12.43
N MET A 490 12.80 -5.70 11.58
CA MET A 490 13.32 -5.78 10.22
C MET A 490 14.82 -6.06 10.21
N ASN A 491 15.59 -5.40 11.08
CA ASN A 491 17.03 -5.64 11.20
C ASN A 491 17.34 -7.08 11.64
N VAL A 492 16.60 -7.64 12.59
CA VAL A 492 16.71 -9.05 13.00
C VAL A 492 16.36 -9.99 11.83
N SER A 493 15.29 -9.68 11.09
CA SER A 493 14.85 -10.46 9.94
C SER A 493 15.90 -10.47 8.82
N CYS A 494 16.46 -9.30 8.48
CA CYS A 494 17.55 -9.17 7.53
C CYS A 494 18.80 -9.95 7.96
N ALA A 495 19.17 -9.86 9.25
CA ALA A 495 20.33 -10.57 9.78
C ALA A 495 20.18 -12.09 9.67
N LEU A 496 18.98 -12.63 9.90
CA LEU A 496 18.70 -14.06 9.80
C LEU A 496 18.63 -14.55 8.35
N LEU A 497 18.03 -13.77 7.45
CA LEU A 497 17.88 -14.16 6.04
C LEU A 497 19.15 -13.98 5.20
N SER A 498 20.06 -13.08 5.61
CA SER A 498 21.30 -12.79 4.85
C SER A 498 22.43 -13.79 5.10
N SER A 499 22.39 -14.56 6.20
CA SER A 499 23.43 -15.55 6.52
C SER A 499 23.25 -16.83 5.72
N ARG A 500 23.75 -16.87 4.48
CA ARG A 500 23.78 -18.09 3.65
C ARG A 500 24.97 -19.02 3.95
N GLU A 501 26.11 -18.48 4.37
CA GLU A 501 27.30 -19.26 4.75
C GLU A 501 28.02 -18.58 5.94
N GLY A 502 27.92 -19.18 7.14
CA GLY A 502 28.49 -18.65 8.39
C GLY A 502 27.62 -18.96 9.62
N PRO A 503 28.15 -18.79 10.86
CA PRO A 503 27.35 -18.97 12.08
C PRO A 503 26.18 -17.96 12.07
N ARG A 504 24.95 -18.49 12.14
CA ARG A 504 23.74 -17.65 12.15
C ARG A 504 23.75 -16.75 13.38
N PRO A 505 23.36 -15.47 13.25
CA PRO A 505 23.40 -14.51 14.36
C PRO A 505 22.42 -14.90 15.48
N ILE A 506 21.32 -15.58 15.14
CA ILE A 506 20.44 -16.24 16.10
C ILE A 506 20.30 -17.67 15.64
N SER A 507 20.59 -18.64 16.51
CA SER A 507 20.53 -20.05 16.18
C SER A 507 19.75 -20.83 17.21
N CYS A 508 19.07 -21.89 16.78
CA CYS A 508 18.43 -22.84 17.66
C CYS A 508 19.08 -24.20 17.46
N THR A 509 19.76 -24.72 18.48
CA THR A 509 20.34 -26.07 18.45
C THR A 509 19.38 -27.04 19.12
N ILE A 510 19.22 -28.22 18.53
CA ILE A 510 18.31 -29.24 19.02
C ILE A 510 19.15 -30.46 19.41
N SER A 511 18.99 -30.93 20.64
CA SER A 511 19.62 -32.16 21.14
C SER A 511 18.57 -33.11 21.70
N THR A 512 18.82 -34.41 21.62
CA THR A 512 17.90 -35.44 22.11
C THR A 512 18.52 -36.21 23.28
N THR A 513 17.75 -36.38 24.34
CA THR A 513 18.17 -37.14 25.52
C THR A 513 17.03 -37.97 26.07
N TRP A 514 17.37 -39.06 26.74
CA TRP A 514 16.42 -39.88 27.48
C TRP A 514 16.21 -39.32 28.89
N SER A 515 14.96 -39.10 29.26
CA SER A 515 14.57 -38.67 30.61
C SER A 515 13.58 -39.65 31.21
N HIS A 516 13.71 -39.90 32.51
CA HIS A 516 12.82 -40.77 33.26
C HIS A 516 11.72 -39.94 33.93
N LEU A 517 10.68 -39.61 33.17
CA LEU A 517 9.56 -38.78 33.62
C LEU A 517 8.39 -39.70 34.04
N GLN A 518 7.81 -39.49 35.24
CA GLN A 518 6.60 -40.22 35.69
C GLN A 518 6.68 -41.77 35.60
N LEU A 519 7.83 -42.37 35.92
CA LEU A 519 8.08 -43.83 35.85
C LEU A 519 8.17 -44.42 34.43
N GLN A 520 8.24 -43.59 33.39
CA GLN A 520 8.47 -44.02 32.00
C GLN A 520 9.69 -43.32 31.41
N ASP A 521 10.50 -44.06 30.67
CA ASP A 521 11.60 -43.48 29.89
C ASP A 521 11.03 -42.85 28.62
N VAL A 522 11.13 -41.51 28.52
CA VAL A 522 10.63 -40.72 27.39
C VAL A 522 11.79 -40.03 26.70
N LEU A 523 11.76 -40.02 25.36
CA LEU A 523 12.74 -39.28 24.55
C LEU A 523 12.35 -37.81 24.55
N VAL A 524 13.29 -36.94 24.86
CA VAL A 524 13.05 -35.51 25.04
C VAL A 524 13.95 -34.74 24.08
N ALA A 525 13.37 -33.76 23.39
CA ALA A 525 14.10 -32.79 22.57
C ALA A 525 14.33 -31.51 23.37
N THR A 526 15.58 -31.09 23.46
CA THR A 526 15.99 -29.83 24.06
C THR A 526 16.37 -28.85 22.95
N CYS A 527 15.61 -27.77 22.83
CA CYS A 527 15.82 -26.68 21.90
C CYS A 527 16.50 -25.51 22.63
N LEU A 528 17.77 -25.25 22.32
CA LEU A 528 18.55 -24.15 22.87
C LEU A 528 18.62 -23.00 21.85
N LEU A 529 17.89 -21.93 22.14
CA LEU A 529 17.91 -20.68 21.39
C LEU A 529 19.06 -19.79 21.91
N GLU A 530 20.00 -19.46 21.04
CA GLU A 530 21.14 -18.58 21.34
C GLU A 530 21.11 -17.35 20.45
N ASN A 531 21.13 -16.17 21.09
CA ASN A 531 21.22 -14.89 20.40
C ASN A 531 22.68 -14.41 20.39
N SER A 532 23.39 -14.64 19.30
CA SER A 532 24.74 -14.12 19.07
C SER A 532 24.75 -12.79 18.30
N SER A 533 23.58 -12.18 18.09
CA SER A 533 23.43 -10.94 17.35
C SER A 533 23.63 -9.70 18.22
N GLY A 534 23.80 -8.53 17.60
CA GLY A 534 23.84 -7.24 18.30
C GLY A 534 22.46 -6.71 18.71
N PHE A 535 21.37 -7.44 18.43
CA PHE A 535 19.98 -7.01 18.66
C PHE A 535 19.37 -7.75 19.87
N SER A 536 18.42 -7.12 20.56
CA SER A 536 17.59 -7.75 21.58
C SER A 536 16.32 -8.33 20.97
N LEU A 537 15.94 -9.54 21.41
CA LEU A 537 14.59 -10.06 21.17
C LEU A 537 13.70 -9.63 22.32
N ASP A 538 12.96 -8.55 22.11
CA ASP A 538 12.06 -7.96 23.11
C ASP A 538 10.62 -8.52 23.00
N ARG A 539 9.66 -7.83 23.64
CA ARG A 539 8.24 -8.21 23.59
C ARG A 539 7.73 -8.32 22.15
N GLY A 540 6.91 -9.35 21.90
CA GLY A 540 6.36 -9.68 20.59
C GLY A 540 7.03 -10.87 19.92
N TRP A 541 8.24 -11.25 20.34
CA TRP A 541 8.94 -12.45 19.85
C TRP A 541 8.52 -13.72 20.61
N ALA A 542 8.24 -14.78 19.85
CA ALA A 542 7.95 -16.11 20.36
C ALA A 542 8.77 -17.17 19.60
N LEU A 543 9.30 -18.15 20.32
CA LEU A 543 9.88 -19.36 19.75
C LEU A 543 8.76 -20.35 19.45
N CYS A 544 8.57 -20.67 18.18
CA CYS A 544 7.63 -21.67 17.71
C CYS A 544 8.39 -22.98 17.43
N ILE A 545 8.00 -24.04 18.11
CA ILE A 545 8.59 -25.37 17.93
C ILE A 545 7.50 -26.30 17.41
N GLN A 546 7.66 -26.76 16.18
CA GLN A 546 6.73 -27.67 15.53
C GLN A 546 7.33 -29.08 15.53
N VAL A 547 6.60 -30.04 16.11
CA VAL A 547 6.97 -31.45 16.14
C VAL A 547 6.11 -32.19 15.12
N LEU A 548 6.71 -32.56 14.00
CA LEU A 548 6.10 -33.29 12.89
C LEU A 548 6.39 -34.78 13.02
N ARG A 549 5.33 -35.58 13.13
CA ARG A 549 5.45 -37.04 13.11
C ARG A 549 5.23 -37.55 11.69
N SER A 550 6.12 -38.41 11.21
CA SER A 550 6.00 -38.99 9.87
C SER A 550 4.76 -39.88 9.81
N SER A 551 3.85 -39.62 8.86
CA SER A 551 2.68 -40.46 8.60
C SER A 551 3.13 -41.87 8.20
N ARG A 552 2.38 -42.89 8.62
CA ARG A 552 2.61 -44.28 8.20
C ARG A 552 2.43 -44.31 6.67
N ALA A 553 3.33 -44.99 5.96
CA ALA A 553 3.39 -45.04 4.48
C ALA A 553 2.14 -45.61 3.77
N LEU A 554 1.04 -45.85 4.49
CA LEU A 554 -0.23 -46.37 3.99
C LEU A 554 -1.33 -45.30 3.87
N ASP A 555 -1.18 -44.12 4.49
CA ASP A 555 -2.17 -43.04 4.44
C ASP A 555 -1.65 -41.88 3.58
N LEU A 556 -1.97 -41.90 2.27
CA LEU A 556 -1.58 -40.85 1.32
C LEU A 556 -2.31 -39.51 1.53
N ASP A 557 -3.43 -39.51 2.26
CA ASP A 557 -4.34 -38.36 2.38
C ASP A 557 -4.48 -37.80 3.81
N SER A 558 -3.80 -38.37 4.82
CA SER A 558 -3.83 -37.85 6.20
C SER A 558 -2.69 -36.86 6.42
N ALA A 559 -3.02 -35.58 6.62
CA ALA A 559 -2.07 -34.58 7.10
C ALA A 559 -1.38 -35.10 8.38
N GLY A 560 -0.05 -35.17 8.38
CA GLY A 560 0.71 -35.68 9.52
C GLY A 560 0.34 -34.91 10.80
N SER A 561 0.21 -35.61 11.93
CA SER A 561 -0.01 -34.99 13.24
C SER A 561 1.17 -34.08 13.57
N ALA A 562 0.99 -32.77 13.41
CA ALA A 562 1.95 -31.75 13.82
C ALA A 562 1.47 -31.08 15.13
N ILE A 563 2.33 -31.04 16.14
CA ILE A 563 2.07 -30.29 17.38
C ILE A 563 2.96 -29.05 17.38
N THR A 564 2.37 -27.87 17.51
CA THR A 564 3.09 -26.59 17.57
C THR A 564 3.08 -26.05 18.99
N TYR A 565 4.26 -25.79 19.54
CA TYR A 565 4.46 -25.13 20.83
C TYR A 565 4.92 -23.70 20.58
N THR A 566 4.17 -22.71 21.08
CA THR A 566 4.53 -21.28 20.99
C THR A 566 4.94 -20.77 22.36
N ILE A 567 6.19 -20.31 22.47
CA ILE A 567 6.79 -19.94 23.76
C ILE A 567 7.28 -18.49 23.67
N PRO A 568 6.76 -17.56 24.49
CA PRO A 568 7.22 -16.19 24.47
C PRO A 568 8.70 -16.10 24.92
N VAL A 569 9.48 -15.31 24.19
CA VAL A 569 10.90 -15.08 24.51
C VAL A 569 11.06 -14.04 25.63
N ASP A 570 10.08 -13.11 25.73
CA ASP A 570 9.98 -11.98 26.65
C ASP A 570 11.11 -10.94 26.53
N GLN A 571 12.35 -11.32 26.85
CA GLN A 571 13.57 -10.50 26.70
C GLN A 571 14.81 -11.41 26.54
N LEU A 572 15.45 -11.38 25.37
CA LEU A 572 16.72 -12.08 25.11
C LEU A 572 17.74 -11.12 24.48
N GLY A 573 18.64 -10.58 25.30
CA GLY A 573 19.70 -9.70 24.84
C GLY A 573 20.83 -10.40 24.08
N PRO A 574 21.80 -9.63 23.54
CA PRO A 574 23.01 -10.15 22.91
C PRO A 574 23.79 -11.10 23.83
N GLY A 575 24.17 -12.27 23.32
CA GLY A 575 24.81 -13.36 24.07
C GLY A 575 23.85 -14.18 24.95
N GLY A 576 22.56 -13.87 24.95
CA GLY A 576 21.55 -14.56 25.75
C GLY A 576 21.24 -15.97 25.22
N ARG A 577 20.91 -16.88 26.13
CA ARG A 577 20.49 -18.25 25.82
C ARG A 577 19.16 -18.59 26.51
N ARG A 578 18.28 -19.31 25.80
CA ARG A 578 17.00 -19.80 26.31
C ARG A 578 16.85 -21.27 25.93
N GLU A 579 16.62 -22.12 26.91
CA GLU A 579 16.43 -23.55 26.71
C GLU A 579 14.95 -23.92 26.88
N VAL A 580 14.45 -24.74 25.95
CA VAL A 580 13.10 -25.32 26.01
C VAL A 580 13.22 -26.82 25.82
N THR A 581 12.57 -27.57 26.71
CA THR A 581 12.63 -29.02 26.73
C THR A 581 11.23 -29.58 26.48
N LEU A 582 11.07 -30.38 25.43
CA LEU A 582 9.79 -30.93 24.98
C LEU A 582 9.86 -32.46 24.94
N PRO A 583 8.89 -33.18 25.55
CA PRO A 583 8.81 -34.62 25.38
C PRO A 583 8.40 -34.95 23.94
N LEU A 584 9.17 -35.77 23.25
CA LEU A 584 8.79 -36.32 21.93
C LEU A 584 7.79 -37.48 22.05
N GLY A 585 7.25 -37.68 23.27
CA GLY A 585 6.59 -38.89 23.78
C GLY A 585 5.54 -39.55 22.88
N PRO A 586 5.15 -40.79 23.24
CA PRO A 586 4.30 -41.61 22.39
C PRO A 586 3.02 -40.88 22.00
N GLY A 587 2.53 -41.12 20.78
CA GLY A 587 1.24 -40.61 20.34
C GLY A 587 0.09 -41.14 21.21
N GLU A 588 -1.15 -40.79 20.86
CA GLU A 588 -2.36 -41.28 21.56
C GLU A 588 -2.41 -42.83 21.66
N ASP A 589 -1.71 -43.54 20.77
CA ASP A 589 -1.54 -45.00 20.71
C ASP A 589 -0.49 -45.59 21.69
N GLY A 590 0.25 -44.77 22.46
CA GLY A 590 1.26 -45.27 23.40
C GLY A 590 2.59 -45.71 22.77
N ALA A 591 2.77 -45.56 21.44
CA ALA A 591 4.02 -45.85 20.72
C ALA A 591 4.68 -44.58 20.12
N LEU A 592 6.01 -44.53 20.14
CA LEU A 592 6.83 -43.47 19.52
C LEU A 592 7.12 -43.84 18.05
N ASP A 593 6.52 -43.13 17.10
CA ASP A 593 6.74 -43.36 15.67
C ASP A 593 7.91 -42.49 15.15
N LEU A 594 9.10 -43.10 15.07
CA LEU A 594 10.29 -42.50 14.46
C LEU A 594 10.31 -42.76 12.94
N PRO A 595 10.75 -41.80 12.10
CA PRO A 595 11.41 -40.54 12.48
C PRO A 595 10.44 -39.38 12.82
N VAL A 596 10.87 -38.52 13.74
CA VAL A 596 10.15 -37.30 14.16
C VAL A 596 10.98 -36.07 13.82
N THR A 597 10.39 -35.10 13.12
CA THR A 597 11.07 -33.87 12.73
C THR A 597 10.66 -32.72 13.65
N VAL A 598 11.64 -32.08 14.27
CA VAL A 598 11.46 -30.89 15.12
C VAL A 598 11.93 -29.67 14.35
N SER A 599 11.02 -28.76 14.03
CA SER A 599 11.29 -27.50 13.35
C SER A 599 11.14 -26.35 14.33
N CYS A 600 12.16 -25.48 14.39
CA CYS A 600 12.18 -24.30 15.24
C CYS A 600 12.14 -23.04 14.37
N ALA A 601 11.20 -22.16 14.66
CA ALA A 601 11.05 -20.87 14.00
C ALA A 601 10.84 -19.75 15.03
N LEU A 602 11.30 -18.55 14.70
CA LEU A 602 11.07 -17.35 15.48
C LEU A 602 9.88 -16.59 14.89
N PHE A 603 8.87 -16.32 15.70
CA PHE A 603 7.66 -15.63 15.29
C PHE A 603 7.57 -14.25 15.96
N TYR A 604 7.22 -13.23 15.20
CA TYR A 604 6.94 -11.89 15.71
C TYR A 604 5.47 -11.52 15.48
N SER A 605 4.76 -11.19 16.57
CA SER A 605 3.35 -10.77 16.52
C SER A 605 3.22 -9.29 16.18
N LEU A 606 2.64 -8.95 15.02
CA LEU A 606 2.40 -7.55 14.63
C LEU A 606 1.26 -6.91 15.43
N ARG A 607 0.39 -7.72 16.05
CA ARG A 607 -0.71 -7.24 16.90
C ARG A 607 -0.22 -6.42 18.09
N GLU A 608 0.98 -6.69 18.63
CA GLU A 608 1.53 -5.90 19.75
C GLU A 608 1.94 -4.48 19.33
N VAL A 609 2.36 -4.30 18.08
CA VAL A 609 2.80 -3.02 17.51
C VAL A 609 1.60 -2.21 17.00
N VAL A 610 0.70 -2.89 16.28
CA VAL A 610 -0.45 -2.28 15.61
C VAL A 610 -1.63 -2.06 16.56
N GLY A 611 -1.87 -3.00 17.48
CA GLY A 611 -2.93 -2.89 18.50
C GLY A 611 -2.74 -1.70 19.45
N ARG A 612 -1.51 -1.20 19.59
CA ARG A 612 -1.23 0.04 20.35
C ARG A 612 -1.46 1.33 19.58
N ALA A 613 -1.50 1.27 18.25
CA ALA A 613 -1.59 2.44 17.37
C ALA A 613 -3.00 2.67 16.80
N LEU A 614 -3.86 1.64 16.76
CA LEU A 614 -5.16 1.70 16.07
C LEU A 614 -6.40 1.59 16.96
N THR A 615 -6.28 1.31 18.26
CA THR A 615 -7.45 1.35 19.16
C THR A 615 -7.38 2.56 20.10
N PRO A 616 -8.26 3.55 19.98
CA PRO A 616 -8.63 4.38 21.11
C PRO A 616 -9.11 3.42 22.21
N GLN A 617 -8.47 3.44 23.38
CA GLN A 617 -8.96 2.65 24.51
C GLN A 617 -10.33 3.17 24.91
N ASP A 618 -11.38 2.45 24.52
CA ASP A 618 -12.71 2.60 25.09
C ASP A 618 -12.75 1.72 26.36
N PRO A 619 -12.95 2.28 27.56
CA PRO A 619 -12.75 1.57 28.83
C PRO A 619 -13.85 0.56 29.19
N PHE A 620 -14.69 0.13 28.23
CA PHE A 620 -15.87 -0.70 28.47
C PHE A 620 -16.00 -1.89 27.53
N LYS A 621 -14.93 -2.67 27.34
CA LYS A 621 -15.08 -4.01 26.75
C LYS A 621 -14.23 -5.03 27.49
N ASP A 622 -14.90 -6.00 28.09
CA ASP A 622 -14.33 -7.14 28.80
C ASP A 622 -13.49 -8.03 27.84
N PRO A 623 -12.46 -8.74 28.36
CA PRO A 623 -11.63 -9.59 27.54
C PRO A 623 -12.40 -10.85 27.07
N PRO A 624 -12.20 -11.31 25.82
CA PRO A 624 -12.79 -12.57 25.37
C PRO A 624 -12.11 -13.76 26.07
N SER A 625 -12.94 -14.75 26.41
CA SER A 625 -12.61 -15.98 27.12
C SER A 625 -11.64 -16.88 26.35
N ALA A 626 -10.68 -17.46 27.07
CA ALA A 626 -9.72 -18.42 26.56
C ALA A 626 -10.38 -19.80 26.35
N GLU A 627 -10.63 -20.16 25.09
CA GLU A 627 -10.82 -21.55 24.66
C GLU A 627 -9.69 -21.92 23.70
N CYS A 628 -8.90 -22.92 24.08
CA CYS A 628 -7.77 -23.42 23.32
C CYS A 628 -8.24 -24.37 22.22
N THR A 629 -8.14 -23.95 20.96
CA THR A 629 -8.07 -24.84 19.79
C THR A 629 -6.63 -24.87 19.26
N PRO A 630 -6.12 -26.02 18.75
CA PRO A 630 -4.76 -26.12 18.22
C PRO A 630 -4.65 -25.32 16.92
N ILE A 631 -3.90 -24.22 16.97
CA ILE A 631 -3.72 -23.26 15.87
C ILE A 631 -2.64 -23.81 14.93
N VAL A 632 -3.06 -24.15 13.70
CA VAL A 632 -2.20 -24.18 12.51
C VAL A 632 -1.51 -22.82 12.40
N LEU A 633 -0.19 -22.81 12.15
CA LEU A 633 0.70 -21.64 12.12
C LEU A 633 -0.04 -20.30 11.85
N PRO A 634 0.10 -19.27 12.71
CA PRO A 634 -0.59 -18.00 12.57
C PRO A 634 0.03 -17.17 11.43
N GLU A 635 -0.22 -17.57 10.18
CA GLU A 635 0.28 -16.86 8.99
C GLU A 635 -0.43 -15.51 8.77
N GLN A 636 -1.54 -15.25 9.45
CA GLN A 636 -2.37 -14.08 9.14
C GLN A 636 -1.98 -12.79 9.88
N ASP A 637 -1.11 -12.82 10.90
CA ASP A 637 -0.86 -11.62 11.74
C ASP A 637 0.58 -11.43 12.27
N GLY A 638 1.58 -12.08 11.66
CA GLY A 638 2.97 -11.97 12.14
C GLY A 638 4.05 -12.42 11.15
N VAL A 639 5.31 -12.20 11.53
CA VAL A 639 6.50 -12.58 10.73
C VAL A 639 7.08 -13.86 11.30
N CYS A 640 7.20 -14.91 10.48
CA CYS A 640 7.82 -16.19 10.88
C CYS A 640 9.18 -16.37 10.20
N LEU A 641 10.23 -16.64 10.99
CA LEU A 641 11.61 -16.77 10.54
C LEU A 641 12.15 -18.16 10.91
N PRO A 642 12.47 -19.04 9.95
CA PRO A 642 12.93 -20.40 10.25
C PRO A 642 14.35 -20.38 10.83
N LEU A 643 14.57 -21.06 11.96
CA LEU A 643 15.87 -21.13 12.65
C LEU A 643 16.60 -22.44 12.36
N SER A 644 15.95 -23.59 12.58
CA SER A 644 16.54 -24.91 12.38
C SER A 644 15.49 -25.99 12.24
N GLU A 645 15.87 -27.09 11.60
CA GLU A 645 15.06 -28.29 11.44
C GLU A 645 15.94 -29.49 11.78
N HIS A 646 15.49 -30.36 12.68
CA HIS A 646 16.23 -31.53 13.10
C HIS A 646 15.34 -32.76 13.11
N THR A 647 15.77 -33.82 12.41
CA THR A 647 15.03 -35.08 12.35
C THR A 647 15.65 -36.10 13.29
N VAL A 648 14.83 -36.56 14.24
CA VAL A 648 15.18 -37.58 15.22
C VAL A 648 14.81 -38.94 14.66
N ASP A 649 15.81 -39.81 14.51
CA ASP A 649 15.64 -41.14 13.92
C ASP A 649 15.88 -42.28 14.92
N MET A 650 15.75 -43.52 14.43
CA MET A 650 15.91 -44.72 15.26
C MET A 650 17.29 -44.81 15.92
N LEU A 651 18.37 -44.44 15.23
CA LEU A 651 19.73 -44.55 15.79
C LEU A 651 19.96 -43.56 16.94
N GLN A 652 19.42 -42.35 16.85
CA GLN A 652 19.44 -41.38 17.95
C GLN A 652 18.58 -41.83 19.14
N GLY A 653 17.50 -42.58 18.87
CA GLY A 653 16.62 -43.14 19.90
C GLY A 653 17.18 -44.37 20.63
N LEU A 654 18.23 -45.05 20.14
CA LEU A 654 18.73 -46.27 20.79
C LEU A 654 19.34 -46.00 22.17
N ARG A 655 18.97 -46.83 23.16
CA ARG A 655 19.59 -46.86 24.49
C ARG A 655 20.59 -48.01 24.60
N PHE A 656 21.65 -47.83 25.37
CA PHE A 656 22.68 -48.85 25.58
C PHE A 656 22.88 -49.18 27.06
N PRO A 657 21.88 -49.83 27.71
CA PRO A 657 21.93 -50.12 29.15
C PRO A 657 23.08 -51.06 29.55
N SER A 658 23.59 -51.87 28.62
CA SER A 658 24.70 -52.80 28.80
C SER A 658 26.09 -52.15 28.82
N LEU A 659 26.22 -50.89 28.40
CA LEU A 659 27.50 -50.20 28.24
C LEU A 659 27.84 -49.22 29.40
N GLY A 660 26.95 -49.05 30.37
CA GLY A 660 27.17 -48.15 31.51
C GLY A 660 28.25 -48.65 32.49
N VAL A 661 29.18 -47.77 32.88
CA VAL A 661 30.09 -47.98 34.02
C VAL A 661 29.28 -47.89 35.32
N PRO A 662 29.49 -48.76 36.34
CA PRO A 662 28.85 -48.61 37.64
C PRO A 662 29.37 -47.34 38.31
N HIS A 663 28.66 -46.23 38.13
CA HIS A 663 28.96 -45.01 38.85
C HIS A 663 28.63 -45.26 40.32
N THR A 664 29.59 -44.94 41.16
CA THR A 664 29.58 -44.96 42.61
C THR A 664 28.19 -44.63 43.14
N GLN A 665 27.61 -45.58 43.89
CA GLN A 665 26.36 -45.40 44.63
C GLN A 665 26.47 -44.18 45.55
N ALA A 666 26.13 -43.00 45.05
CA ALA A 666 25.50 -42.00 45.89
C ALA A 666 24.10 -42.54 46.20
N LEU A 667 23.79 -42.72 47.49
CA LEU A 667 22.51 -43.24 47.96
C LEU A 667 21.33 -42.41 47.41
N GLY A 668 20.79 -42.81 46.27
CA GLY A 668 19.41 -42.55 45.84
C GLY A 668 18.51 -43.69 46.33
N PRO A 669 17.19 -43.46 46.51
CA PRO A 669 16.34 -44.39 47.24
C PRO A 669 16.32 -45.74 46.53
N ALA A 670 16.32 -46.79 47.35
CA ALA A 670 16.37 -48.18 46.94
C ALA A 670 15.46 -48.44 45.72
N ARG A 671 15.97 -49.21 44.74
CA ARG A 671 15.13 -49.88 43.74
C ARG A 671 13.90 -50.42 44.46
N ASP A 672 12.71 -50.03 43.98
CA ASP A 672 11.45 -50.43 44.59
C ASP A 672 11.46 -51.96 44.82
N PRO A 673 11.40 -52.43 46.07
CA PRO A 673 11.40 -53.85 46.37
C PRO A 673 10.25 -54.57 45.66
N ILE A 674 9.18 -53.86 45.29
CA ILE A 674 8.07 -54.39 44.51
C ILE A 674 8.48 -54.68 43.06
N HIS A 675 9.32 -53.85 42.42
CA HIS A 675 9.78 -54.11 41.05
C HIS A 675 10.77 -55.29 40.98
N THR A 676 11.59 -55.44 42.02
CA THR A 676 12.51 -56.59 42.17
C THR A 676 11.73 -57.86 42.53
N PHE A 677 10.69 -57.75 43.36
CA PHE A 677 9.79 -58.85 43.73
C PHE A 677 8.87 -59.28 42.58
N LEU A 678 8.33 -58.36 41.80
CA LEU A 678 7.55 -58.66 40.58
C LEU A 678 8.45 -59.25 39.48
N GLY A 679 9.71 -58.82 39.42
CA GLY A 679 10.74 -59.42 38.56
C GLY A 679 11.07 -60.86 38.94
N THR A 680 11.12 -61.19 40.24
CA THR A 680 11.39 -62.55 40.74
C THR A 680 10.14 -63.44 40.84
N CYS A 681 8.94 -62.87 40.92
CA CYS A 681 7.66 -63.59 40.91
C CYS A 681 7.13 -63.91 39.51
N ARG A 682 7.77 -63.40 38.44
CA ARG A 682 7.52 -63.89 37.08
C ARG A 682 8.08 -65.30 36.94
N VAL A 683 7.22 -66.30 37.15
CA VAL A 683 7.43 -67.69 36.69
C VAL A 683 7.98 -67.65 35.26
N PRO A 684 9.00 -68.46 34.91
CA PRO A 684 9.50 -68.53 33.54
C PRO A 684 8.39 -69.09 32.64
N GLY A 685 7.54 -68.21 32.13
CA GLY A 685 6.34 -68.58 31.39
C GLY A 685 5.25 -67.52 31.24
N SER A 686 5.25 -66.44 32.02
CA SER A 686 4.12 -65.47 32.01
C SER A 686 4.57 -64.02 31.77
N GLN A 687 4.68 -63.64 30.50
CA GLN A 687 4.65 -62.24 30.06
C GLN A 687 3.20 -61.85 29.72
N PRO A 688 2.74 -60.60 29.96
CA PRO A 688 1.53 -60.09 29.32
C PRO A 688 1.88 -59.81 27.86
N ALA A 689 1.86 -60.86 27.06
CA ALA A 689 2.16 -60.81 25.65
C ALA A 689 0.86 -60.60 24.89
N GLY A 690 0.68 -59.43 24.26
CA GLY A 690 -0.22 -59.34 23.12
C GLY A 690 0.17 -60.39 22.07
N PRO A 691 -0.76 -60.83 21.20
CA PRO A 691 -0.54 -61.94 20.26
C PRO A 691 0.71 -61.80 19.36
N GLU A 692 1.26 -60.58 19.20
CA GLU A 692 2.49 -60.30 18.44
C GLU A 692 3.79 -60.69 19.15
N SER A 693 3.90 -60.56 20.48
CA SER A 693 5.14 -60.86 21.20
C SER A 693 5.35 -62.35 21.47
N LEU A 694 4.31 -63.18 21.36
CA LEU A 694 4.43 -64.64 21.32
C LEU A 694 4.93 -65.15 19.96
N ARG A 695 4.62 -64.47 18.84
CA ARG A 695 5.15 -64.83 17.50
C ARG A 695 6.63 -64.47 17.33
N ALA A 696 7.07 -63.35 17.89
CA ALA A 696 8.45 -62.86 17.80
C ALA A 696 9.48 -63.78 18.51
N LYS A 697 9.04 -64.61 19.46
CA LYS A 697 9.92 -65.56 20.18
C LYS A 697 10.32 -66.80 19.37
N TYR A 698 9.62 -67.12 18.28
CA TYR A 698 9.80 -68.34 17.48
C TYR A 698 10.22 -68.09 16.03
N LEU A 699 10.33 -66.83 15.62
CA LEU A 699 10.83 -66.43 14.30
C LEU A 699 12.32 -66.01 14.40
N PRO A 700 13.17 -66.35 13.41
CA PRO A 700 14.52 -65.82 13.37
C PRO A 700 14.48 -64.28 13.33
N PRO A 701 15.45 -63.58 13.96
CA PRO A 701 15.50 -62.13 13.91
C PRO A 701 15.53 -61.65 12.46
N SER A 702 14.82 -60.57 12.17
CA SER A 702 14.89 -59.93 10.87
C SER A 702 16.26 -59.29 10.72
N VAL A 703 16.96 -59.65 9.65
CA VAL A 703 18.31 -59.17 9.35
C VAL A 703 18.29 -58.35 8.08
N ALA A 704 18.89 -57.16 8.12
CA ALA A 704 19.23 -56.39 6.93
C ALA A 704 20.73 -56.12 6.89
N THR A 705 21.32 -56.20 5.69
CA THR A 705 22.74 -55.96 5.47
C THR A 705 22.94 -54.89 4.41
N ILE A 706 23.80 -53.92 4.72
CA ILE A 706 24.20 -52.84 3.81
C ILE A 706 25.70 -52.97 3.59
N LYS A 707 26.14 -53.01 2.34
CA LYS A 707 27.57 -53.10 1.98
C LYS A 707 28.03 -51.77 1.41
N VAL A 708 29.09 -51.20 1.98
CA VAL A 708 29.63 -49.88 1.61
C VAL A 708 31.11 -50.03 1.29
N SER A 709 31.64 -49.30 0.30
CA SER A 709 33.09 -49.35 -0.01
C SER A 709 33.93 -48.94 1.21
N ALA A 710 34.92 -49.77 1.56
CA ALA A 710 35.85 -49.47 2.65
C ALA A 710 36.75 -48.26 2.32
N GLU A 711 37.01 -48.00 1.04
CA GLU A 711 37.78 -46.84 0.59
C GLU A 711 37.00 -45.55 0.75
N LEU A 712 35.70 -45.55 0.45
CA LEU A 712 34.81 -44.40 0.65
C LEU A 712 34.76 -44.01 2.13
N LEU A 713 34.55 -44.99 3.02
CA LEU A 713 34.49 -44.75 4.47
C LEU A 713 35.83 -44.25 5.01
N ARG A 714 36.96 -44.82 4.57
CA ARG A 714 38.29 -44.32 4.96
C ARG A 714 38.53 -42.88 4.50
N ALA A 715 38.08 -42.52 3.31
CA ALA A 715 38.22 -41.17 2.78
C ALA A 715 37.32 -40.15 3.52
N ALA A 716 36.09 -40.53 3.84
CA ALA A 716 35.12 -39.66 4.49
C ALA A 716 35.37 -39.46 5.99
N LEU A 717 35.81 -40.52 6.71
CA LEU A 717 36.05 -40.47 8.15
C LEU A 717 37.40 -39.83 8.55
N GLY A 718 38.32 -39.67 7.58
CA GLY A 718 39.59 -38.97 7.73
C GLY A 718 40.56 -39.55 8.79
N ASP A 719 41.67 -38.84 9.04
CA ASP A 719 42.66 -39.18 10.08
C ASP A 719 42.14 -38.95 11.52
N SER A 720 40.89 -38.48 11.69
CA SER A 720 40.23 -38.18 12.98
C SER A 720 40.10 -39.40 13.91
N HIS A 721 40.30 -40.60 13.37
CA HIS A 721 40.25 -41.88 14.08
C HIS A 721 41.59 -42.66 14.01
N ALA A 722 42.73 -41.96 13.96
CA ALA A 722 44.06 -42.57 13.94
C ALA A 722 44.24 -43.60 15.09
N GLY A 723 44.28 -44.89 14.75
CA GLY A 723 44.50 -46.00 15.70
C GLY A 723 43.27 -46.90 15.97
N VAL A 724 42.10 -46.62 15.41
CA VAL A 724 40.89 -47.43 15.58
C VAL A 724 40.58 -48.22 14.30
N SER A 725 40.07 -49.46 14.41
CA SER A 725 39.64 -50.23 13.23
C SER A 725 38.52 -49.52 12.47
N LEU A 726 38.47 -49.70 11.13
CA LEU A 726 37.48 -49.05 10.27
C LEU A 726 36.04 -49.36 10.69
N GLY A 727 35.78 -50.57 11.20
CA GLY A 727 34.46 -50.95 11.69
C GLY A 727 34.02 -50.17 12.93
N CYS A 728 34.94 -49.92 13.87
CA CYS A 728 34.65 -49.10 15.04
C CYS A 728 34.42 -47.62 14.66
N ALA A 729 35.23 -47.09 13.74
CA ALA A 729 35.06 -45.72 13.23
C ALA A 729 33.70 -45.56 12.52
N THR A 730 33.29 -46.57 11.75
CA THR A 730 31.97 -46.60 11.09
C THR A 730 30.84 -46.63 12.12
N LEU A 731 30.97 -47.39 13.20
CA LEU A 731 29.94 -47.46 14.26
C LEU A 731 29.83 -46.14 15.02
N GLN A 732 30.97 -45.53 15.35
CA GLN A 732 31.04 -44.22 16.01
C GLN A 732 30.41 -43.14 15.14
N TRP A 733 30.64 -43.17 13.83
CA TRP A 733 30.02 -42.24 12.89
C TRP A 733 28.52 -42.42 12.77
N LEU A 734 28.02 -43.67 12.66
CA LEU A 734 26.59 -43.96 12.59
C LEU A 734 25.83 -43.46 13.83
N LEU A 735 26.48 -43.48 14.99
CA LEU A 735 25.91 -43.08 16.27
C LEU A 735 26.36 -41.69 16.74
N ALA A 736 27.04 -40.88 15.92
CA ALA A 736 27.67 -39.63 16.35
C ALA A 736 26.70 -38.62 17.01
N GLU A 737 25.42 -38.67 16.64
CA GLU A 737 24.36 -37.80 17.17
C GLU A 737 23.64 -38.40 18.39
N ASN A 738 24.03 -39.60 18.83
CA ASN A 738 23.47 -40.26 20.01
C ASN A 738 24.34 -39.92 21.24
N ALA A 739 23.70 -39.57 22.37
CA ALA A 739 24.39 -39.23 23.62
C ALA A 739 25.30 -40.35 24.17
N ALA A 740 25.07 -41.62 23.79
CA ALA A 740 25.89 -42.75 24.20
C ALA A 740 27.12 -43.01 23.31
N ALA A 741 27.32 -42.22 22.25
CA ALA A 741 28.44 -42.37 21.32
C ALA A 741 29.81 -42.29 22.01
N ASP A 742 29.94 -41.44 23.03
CA ASP A 742 31.19 -41.25 23.77
C ASP A 742 31.63 -42.53 24.49
N ILE A 743 30.68 -43.31 25.02
CA ILE A 743 30.95 -44.59 25.69
C ILE A 743 31.44 -45.63 24.67
N ILE A 744 30.80 -45.68 23.49
CA ILE A 744 31.18 -46.57 22.39
C ILE A 744 32.56 -46.16 21.84
N LYS A 745 32.85 -44.86 21.80
CA LYS A 745 34.14 -44.31 21.41
C LYS A 745 35.25 -44.74 22.37
N ALA A 746 34.98 -44.72 23.67
CA ALA A 746 35.93 -45.15 24.70
C ALA A 746 36.27 -46.65 24.64
N GLN A 747 35.31 -47.50 24.22
CA GLN A 747 35.46 -48.96 24.20
C GLN A 747 35.86 -49.56 22.85
N ALA A 748 35.94 -48.74 21.78
CA ALA A 748 36.32 -49.18 20.43
C ALA A 748 35.56 -50.42 19.92
N LEU A 749 34.23 -50.42 20.07
CA LEU A 749 33.38 -51.54 19.67
C LEU A 749 33.08 -51.54 18.16
N SER A 750 32.98 -52.72 17.54
CA SER A 750 32.50 -52.93 16.16
C SER A 750 31.10 -53.57 16.09
N SER A 751 30.53 -53.93 17.24
CA SER A 751 29.15 -54.41 17.38
C SER A 751 28.54 -53.90 18.67
N VAL A 752 27.26 -53.54 18.64
CA VAL A 752 26.54 -53.04 19.82
C VAL A 752 25.08 -53.48 19.81
N GLN A 753 24.56 -53.83 20.98
CA GLN A 753 23.14 -54.11 21.20
C GLN A 753 22.49 -52.91 21.89
N GLY A 754 21.57 -52.25 21.20
CA GLY A 754 20.75 -51.16 21.71
C GLY A 754 19.31 -51.58 21.95
N VAL A 755 18.59 -50.81 22.76
CA VAL A 755 17.17 -50.96 23.04
C VAL A 755 16.43 -49.81 22.37
N ALA A 756 15.46 -50.13 21.50
CA ALA A 756 14.60 -49.16 20.82
C ALA A 756 13.57 -48.52 21.79
N PRO A 757 12.93 -47.40 21.40
CA PRO A 757 11.93 -46.72 22.24
C PRO A 757 10.76 -47.59 22.71
N ASP A 758 10.40 -48.62 21.94
CA ASP A 758 9.33 -49.59 22.26
C ASP A 758 9.81 -50.73 23.18
N GLY A 759 11.10 -50.73 23.57
CA GLY A 759 11.72 -51.75 24.40
C GLY A 759 12.30 -52.95 23.63
N THR A 760 12.25 -52.95 22.29
CA THR A 760 12.78 -54.05 21.47
C THR A 760 14.29 -53.92 21.27
N ASP A 761 15.01 -55.03 21.30
CA ASP A 761 16.45 -55.05 21.03
C ASP A 761 16.75 -54.86 19.53
N VAL A 762 17.77 -54.03 19.25
CA VAL A 762 18.35 -53.80 17.92
C VAL A 762 19.86 -53.98 18.02
N HIS A 763 20.38 -54.92 17.25
CA HIS A 763 21.80 -55.25 17.23
C HIS A 763 22.44 -54.72 15.94
N LEU A 764 23.47 -53.89 16.09
CA LEU A 764 24.25 -53.32 15.00
C LEU A 764 25.61 -53.99 14.97
N ILE A 765 25.97 -54.57 13.82
CA ILE A 765 27.25 -55.27 13.63
C ILE A 765 27.94 -54.71 12.40
N ILE A 766 29.21 -54.36 12.53
CA ILE A 766 30.00 -53.85 11.41
C ILE A 766 31.20 -54.78 11.17
N ARG A 767 31.25 -55.41 9.99
CA ARG A 767 32.30 -56.38 9.61
C ARG A 767 32.92 -56.06 8.26
N GLU A 768 34.22 -56.29 8.13
CA GLU A 768 34.88 -56.17 6.83
C GLU A 768 34.47 -57.37 5.96
N ALA A 769 34.04 -57.09 4.73
CA ALA A 769 33.59 -58.06 3.75
C ALA A 769 34.32 -57.85 2.43
N THR A 770 34.49 -58.92 1.66
CA THR A 770 34.99 -58.83 0.28
C THR A 770 33.85 -59.12 -0.67
N VAL A 771 33.65 -58.24 -1.65
CA VAL A 771 32.59 -58.37 -2.64
C VAL A 771 33.22 -58.82 -3.95
N THR A 772 32.97 -60.07 -4.32
CA THR A 772 33.58 -60.74 -5.48
C THR A 772 32.75 -60.59 -6.76
N ASP A 773 31.44 -60.31 -6.64
CA ASP A 773 30.48 -60.60 -7.72
C ASP A 773 30.09 -59.37 -8.55
N LEU A 774 30.62 -58.18 -8.23
CA LEU A 774 30.05 -56.93 -8.71
C LEU A 774 31.01 -56.05 -9.55
N CYS A 775 32.26 -56.45 -9.79
CA CYS A 775 33.19 -55.72 -10.65
C CYS A 775 34.13 -56.62 -11.48
N PRO A 776 34.36 -56.33 -12.77
CA PRO A 776 35.30 -57.08 -13.61
C PRO A 776 36.78 -56.83 -13.26
N ALA A 777 37.08 -55.86 -12.37
CA ALA A 777 38.42 -55.45 -11.97
C ALA A 777 39.01 -56.21 -10.75
N GLY A 778 38.27 -57.18 -10.19
CA GLY A 778 38.68 -57.96 -9.01
C GLY A 778 37.85 -57.68 -7.74
N PRO A 779 38.08 -58.42 -6.64
CA PRO A 779 37.29 -58.30 -5.41
C PRO A 779 37.47 -56.93 -4.75
N ILE A 780 36.35 -56.28 -4.41
CA ILE A 780 36.33 -54.97 -3.75
C ILE A 780 36.22 -55.16 -2.23
N GLN A 781 37.05 -54.45 -1.46
CA GLN A 781 36.90 -54.39 -0.01
C GLN A 781 35.72 -53.50 0.39
N ALA A 782 34.75 -54.08 1.10
CA ALA A 782 33.57 -53.40 1.59
C ALA A 782 33.43 -53.55 3.11
N MET A 783 32.73 -52.62 3.72
CA MET A 783 32.24 -52.70 5.09
C MET A 783 30.78 -53.15 5.04
N GLU A 784 30.47 -54.26 5.70
CA GLU A 784 29.11 -54.77 5.87
C GLU A 784 28.55 -54.26 7.19
N ILE A 785 27.47 -53.49 7.12
CA ILE A 785 26.68 -53.00 8.25
C ILE A 785 25.43 -53.89 8.33
N GLN A 786 25.37 -54.72 9.35
CA GLN A 786 24.26 -55.63 9.61
C GLN A 786 23.40 -55.11 10.76
N VAL A 787 22.08 -55.09 10.56
CA VAL A 787 21.07 -54.74 11.55
C VAL A 787 20.22 -55.96 11.83
N GLU A 788 20.12 -56.36 13.10
CA GLU A 788 19.29 -57.48 13.55
C GLU A 788 18.27 -56.99 14.58
N SER A 789 17.00 -57.36 14.43
CA SER A 789 15.97 -57.13 15.45
C SER A 789 14.88 -58.19 15.38
N SER A 790 14.21 -58.45 16.51
CA SER A 790 13.00 -59.28 16.54
C SER A 790 11.77 -58.56 15.97
N SER A 791 11.85 -57.23 15.76
CA SER A 791 10.81 -56.41 15.13
C SER A 791 11.23 -55.97 13.72
N LEU A 792 10.43 -56.37 12.71
CA LEU A 792 10.62 -55.94 11.33
C LEU A 792 10.55 -54.40 11.20
N ALA A 793 9.63 -53.76 11.93
CA ALA A 793 9.47 -52.31 11.91
C ALA A 793 10.71 -51.59 12.43
N ASN A 794 11.31 -52.05 13.53
CA ASN A 794 12.53 -51.44 14.08
C ASN A 794 13.75 -51.70 13.21
N MET A 795 13.86 -52.90 12.61
CA MET A 795 14.88 -53.18 11.60
C MET A 795 14.75 -52.21 10.42
N CYS A 796 13.56 -52.04 9.85
CA CYS A 796 13.33 -51.12 8.73
C CYS A 796 13.63 -49.66 9.10
N ARG A 797 13.24 -49.20 10.29
CA ARG A 797 13.53 -47.85 10.78
C ARG A 797 15.03 -47.62 10.98
N ALA A 798 15.75 -48.57 11.57
CA ALA A 798 17.21 -48.52 11.74
C ALA A 798 17.95 -48.58 10.40
N HIS A 799 17.52 -49.47 9.49
CA HIS A 799 18.04 -49.55 8.13
C HIS A 799 17.86 -48.22 7.39
N HIS A 800 16.67 -47.61 7.46
CA HIS A 800 16.40 -46.32 6.85
C HIS A 800 17.30 -45.20 7.40
N ALA A 801 17.51 -45.16 8.73
CA ALA A 801 18.41 -44.22 9.38
C ALA A 801 19.88 -44.38 8.94
N ILE A 802 20.34 -45.61 8.72
CA ILE A 802 21.70 -45.90 8.21
C ILE A 802 21.82 -45.46 6.75
N VAL A 803 20.87 -45.84 5.90
CA VAL A 803 20.86 -45.44 4.49
C VAL A 803 20.81 -43.92 4.36
N GLY A 804 20.00 -43.23 5.17
CA GLY A 804 19.93 -41.77 5.18
C GLY A 804 21.28 -41.11 5.49
N ARG A 805 22.01 -41.59 6.49
CA ARG A 805 23.37 -41.10 6.80
C ARG A 805 24.36 -41.36 5.66
N LEU A 806 24.31 -42.55 5.05
CA LEU A 806 25.17 -42.90 3.90
C LEU A 806 24.89 -42.03 2.67
N GLN A 807 23.61 -41.74 2.39
CA GLN A 807 23.23 -40.83 1.31
C GLN A 807 23.72 -39.40 1.56
N THR A 808 23.68 -38.92 2.81
CA THR A 808 24.24 -37.60 3.17
C THR A 808 25.75 -37.57 2.97
N LEU A 809 26.47 -38.61 3.39
CA LEU A 809 27.91 -38.76 3.15
C LEU A 809 28.24 -38.77 1.65
N LEU A 810 27.45 -39.46 0.82
CA LEU A 810 27.63 -39.45 -0.63
C LEU A 810 27.37 -38.06 -1.23
N ARG A 811 26.36 -37.33 -0.76
CA ARG A 811 26.09 -35.95 -1.19
C ARG A 811 27.24 -35.02 -0.82
N GLU A 812 27.80 -35.12 0.37
CA GLU A 812 28.98 -34.32 0.79
C GLU A 812 30.21 -34.61 -0.08
N VAL A 813 30.46 -35.89 -0.39
CA VAL A 813 31.55 -36.27 -1.29
C VAL A 813 31.31 -35.74 -2.71
N GLN A 814 30.06 -35.74 -3.19
CA GLN A 814 29.69 -35.18 -4.49
C GLN A 814 29.82 -33.65 -4.51
N THR A 815 29.36 -32.94 -3.49
CA THR A 815 29.49 -31.47 -3.43
C THR A 815 30.94 -31.03 -3.32
N LEU A 816 31.77 -31.76 -2.57
CA LEU A 816 33.22 -31.52 -2.53
C LEU A 816 33.87 -31.74 -3.89
N ARG A 817 33.48 -32.81 -4.61
CA ARG A 817 33.94 -33.04 -6.00
C ARG A 817 33.52 -31.91 -6.93
N ASP A 818 32.28 -31.45 -6.85
CA ASP A 818 31.74 -30.44 -7.76
C ASP A 818 32.33 -29.05 -7.47
N ARG A 819 32.60 -28.70 -6.19
CA ARG A 819 33.34 -27.47 -5.80
C ARG A 819 34.79 -27.47 -6.29
N LEU A 820 35.44 -28.64 -6.32
CA LEU A 820 36.80 -28.82 -6.87
C LEU A 820 36.86 -28.66 -8.39
N CYS A 821 35.73 -28.81 -9.10
CA CYS A 821 35.65 -28.54 -10.54
C CYS A 821 35.48 -27.05 -10.87
N THR A 822 35.18 -26.20 -9.87
CA THR A 822 34.84 -24.78 -10.08
C THR A 822 35.86 -23.77 -9.52
N GLU A 823 36.84 -24.18 -8.71
CA GLU A 823 37.85 -23.26 -8.15
C GLU A 823 39.13 -23.19 -9.01
N ASP A 824 39.37 -22.01 -9.58
CA ASP A 824 40.52 -21.63 -10.41
C ASP A 824 41.86 -21.56 -9.62
N GLU A 825 42.95 -21.73 -10.38
CA GLU A 825 44.28 -22.28 -10.06
C GLU A 825 45.17 -21.68 -8.94
N ALA A 826 44.73 -20.79 -8.04
CA ALA A 826 45.69 -19.98 -7.27
C ALA A 826 46.08 -20.47 -5.84
N SER A 827 45.33 -21.35 -5.17
CA SER A 827 45.65 -21.79 -3.78
C SER A 827 46.15 -23.25 -3.68
N SER A 828 46.25 -23.92 -4.83
CA SER A 828 46.34 -25.37 -4.96
C SER A 828 47.77 -25.85 -5.23
N CYS A 829 48.66 -25.80 -4.23
CA CYS A 829 49.98 -26.46 -4.36
C CYS A 829 50.24 -27.51 -3.25
N ALA A 830 49.93 -27.19 -1.98
CA ALA A 830 50.07 -28.15 -0.88
C ALA A 830 48.91 -29.16 -0.83
N THR A 831 47.67 -28.69 -1.05
CA THR A 831 46.48 -29.54 -1.11
C THR A 831 46.46 -30.37 -2.39
N ALA A 832 46.96 -29.82 -3.50
CA ALA A 832 47.10 -30.49 -4.80
C ALA A 832 48.02 -31.71 -4.76
N GLN A 833 49.12 -31.66 -4.00
CA GLN A 833 50.03 -32.80 -3.86
C GLN A 833 49.42 -33.94 -3.04
N ARG A 834 48.66 -33.62 -1.98
CA ARG A 834 47.87 -34.63 -1.24
C ARG A 834 46.73 -35.18 -2.10
N LEU A 835 46.06 -34.34 -2.88
CA LEU A 835 45.00 -34.73 -3.80
C LEU A 835 45.51 -35.54 -4.99
N LEU A 836 46.71 -35.29 -5.53
CA LEU A 836 47.32 -36.14 -6.57
C LEU A 836 47.66 -37.55 -6.05
N GLN A 837 47.99 -37.67 -4.77
CA GLN A 837 48.17 -38.97 -4.12
C GLN A 837 46.84 -39.73 -3.93
N VAL A 838 45.77 -39.02 -3.58
CA VAL A 838 44.41 -39.60 -3.42
C VAL A 838 43.79 -39.92 -4.78
N TYR A 839 43.92 -39.03 -5.76
CA TYR A 839 43.43 -39.20 -7.13
C TYR A 839 44.16 -40.32 -7.88
N ARG A 840 45.47 -40.54 -7.64
CA ARG A 840 46.19 -41.73 -8.14
C ARG A 840 45.71 -43.03 -7.50
N ARG A 841 45.18 -43.00 -6.26
CA ARG A 841 44.57 -44.17 -5.61
C ARG A 841 43.15 -44.43 -6.10
N LEU A 842 42.38 -43.39 -6.43
CA LEU A 842 41.01 -43.48 -6.95
C LEU A 842 40.91 -43.83 -8.44
N ARG A 843 42.02 -43.79 -9.19
CA ARG A 843 42.07 -44.13 -10.63
C ARG A 843 42.25 -45.63 -10.92
N SER A 844 42.18 -46.49 -9.90
CA SER A 844 41.95 -47.92 -10.12
C SER A 844 40.47 -48.12 -10.54
N PRO A 845 40.17 -48.96 -11.54
CA PRO A 845 38.93 -48.86 -12.32
C PRO A 845 37.69 -49.51 -11.67
N SER A 846 37.52 -49.40 -10.35
CA SER A 846 36.55 -50.22 -9.60
C SER A 846 35.33 -49.46 -9.03
N LEU A 847 35.12 -48.18 -9.34
CA LEU A 847 34.07 -47.37 -8.69
C LEU A 847 32.88 -47.09 -9.62
N LEU A 848 32.03 -48.10 -9.78
CA LEU A 848 30.61 -47.94 -10.09
C LEU A 848 29.81 -48.26 -8.81
N LEU A 849 28.87 -47.39 -8.47
CA LEU A 849 27.87 -47.61 -7.41
C LEU A 849 27.20 -48.97 -7.59
N LEU A 850 27.07 -49.71 -6.49
CA LEU A 850 26.30 -50.94 -6.35
C LEU A 850 25.27 -50.78 -5.24
#